data_AF-A0A090L951-F1
#
_entry.id   AF-A0A090L951-F1
#
_cell.length_a   1.000
_cell.length_b   1.000
_cell.length_c   1.000
_cell.angle_alpha   90.00
_cell.angle_beta   90.00
_cell.angle_gamma   90.00
#
_symmetry.space_group_name_H-M   'P 1'
#
loop_
_entity.id
_entity.type
_entity.pdbx_description
1 polymer ?
#
loop_
_entity_poly.entity_id
_entity_poly.type
_entity_poly.pdbx_seq_one_letter_code
_entity_poly.pdbx_strand_id
1 'polypeptide(L)'
;MEKEFWQKNFPKEEVFSSGNKNQPDIYLCKYDLKNSKYNENKKRSVILKIFLKSISFLPIINWLPKYNFKENFISDIVSGFTTGIIHVPQGIAYAKLSGVSAVYGLYVSFLGPFLYLFFGTSKHASIGSVSFIALMTGVTNEMIQEKYHIGDFKEYNKTFIYNNNEEWKKDVTPIQITTSLTFTIGIILFISAILRLKVLTTYMPDSLIKGFTTGAAVHVLLSQIDDIFGVNIPRISGFGNIIFKLIALTKKIPNINFITLLSSIFTIVFLWIGDIFITPYIKRKISPKLVIPFEMIIMAIFIFISYFFKFNHNFNVGIVGEVSNTLPKAELPNFKIIPDIIINGIMISIVIMTVHLSMTKMLATNMNYEKELNSGQELYAISFTSTISSFFPVYPSALAIGRTMVLVSSGGKTQLTNLFSAAFLLFVILAIGPFLYHLPMCILSSIIAFALRSMFKNLLTIKSVWMSSQYDGMIWIVSFLTTVFTDIVYGLVISIIFALFTIVLRTQKPKWSLLFPVASSFIIPLSRNKSKSLGDKVDEISNWNGENEYSPLFAVHRFEGPLVFTNGDMFRDSCFNSMDELKERVRIRNSSVPGDMTSLISDIVLILDFSRISQIDLAGIKVINEIITHAEMLKIQLIITSLSYSASKSFNKAGIVKRGIPIYDNVQKAINAVIHFDYNTHKCNDNICIKM
;
A
#
# COMPACT_ATOMS: atom_id res chain seq x y z
N MET A 1 -9.75 35.07 -51.22
CA MET A 1 -8.51 34.32 -50.98
C MET A 1 -8.57 33.33 -49.81
N GLU A 2 -9.70 33.20 -49.08
CA GLU A 2 -9.86 32.17 -48.02
C GLU A 2 -10.69 30.93 -48.44
N LYS A 3 -11.42 30.95 -49.56
CA LYS A 3 -12.20 29.78 -50.02
C LYS A 3 -11.39 28.72 -50.79
N GLU A 4 -10.27 29.10 -51.41
CA GLU A 4 -9.44 28.17 -52.19
C GLU A 4 -8.45 27.37 -51.33
N PHE A 5 -8.14 27.82 -50.11
CA PHE A 5 -7.24 27.10 -49.20
C PHE A 5 -7.90 25.84 -48.61
N TRP A 6 -9.22 25.89 -48.38
CA TRP A 6 -9.97 24.79 -47.78
C TRP A 6 -10.34 23.66 -48.76
N GLN A 7 -10.48 23.96 -50.05
CA GLN A 7 -10.79 22.94 -51.06
C GLN A 7 -9.57 22.15 -51.55
N LYS A 8 -8.33 22.65 -51.34
CA LYS A 8 -7.10 21.97 -51.77
C LYS A 8 -6.56 20.94 -50.77
N ASN A 9 -6.99 21.00 -49.50
CA ASN A 9 -6.43 20.19 -48.42
C ASN A 9 -7.32 19.01 -47.95
N PHE A 10 -8.51 18.83 -48.52
CA PHE A 10 -9.41 17.72 -48.17
C PHE A 10 -9.99 17.08 -49.44
N PRO A 11 -9.55 15.88 -49.86
CA PRO A 11 -10.15 15.20 -50.99
C PRO A 11 -11.59 14.76 -50.62
N LYS A 12 -12.52 14.96 -51.55
CA LYS A 12 -13.90 14.49 -51.47
C LYS A 12 -13.92 12.97 -51.25
N GLU A 13 -14.47 12.51 -50.13
CA GLU A 13 -14.81 11.11 -49.94
C GLU A 13 -16.05 10.78 -50.79
N GLU A 14 -15.96 9.72 -51.59
CA GLU A 14 -17.07 9.18 -52.36
C GLU A 14 -18.17 8.65 -51.44
N VAL A 15 -19.38 9.15 -51.63
CA VAL A 15 -20.59 8.72 -50.95
C VAL A 15 -21.03 7.38 -51.57
N PHE A 16 -20.84 6.28 -50.84
CA PHE A 16 -21.63 5.08 -51.07
C PHE A 16 -22.94 5.21 -50.30
N SER A 17 -24.03 5.50 -51.02
CA SER A 17 -25.38 5.46 -50.47
C SER A 17 -25.84 4.01 -50.32
N SER A 18 -25.86 3.47 -49.11
CA SER A 18 -26.78 2.37 -48.80
C SER A 18 -28.09 3.00 -48.30
N GLY A 19 -29.14 2.87 -49.12
CA GLY A 19 -30.46 3.37 -48.78
C GLY A 19 -31.02 2.66 -47.55
N ASN A 20 -31.11 3.38 -46.42
CA ASN A 20 -32.24 3.32 -45.50
C ASN A 20 -32.13 4.49 -44.52
N LYS A 21 -33.11 5.39 -44.54
CA LYS A 21 -33.21 6.51 -43.59
C LYS A 21 -33.76 5.97 -42.27
N ASN A 22 -33.13 6.38 -41.15
CA ASN A 22 -33.53 6.20 -39.74
C ASN A 22 -32.68 5.22 -38.90
N GLN A 23 -31.38 5.45 -38.82
CA GLN A 23 -30.55 5.05 -37.66
C GLN A 23 -29.83 6.30 -37.13
N PRO A 24 -29.72 6.51 -35.81
CA PRO A 24 -28.84 7.53 -35.26
C PRO A 24 -27.38 7.05 -35.42
N ASP A 25 -26.54 7.92 -35.96
CA ASP A 25 -25.12 7.67 -36.20
C ASP A 25 -24.40 7.33 -34.90
N ILE A 26 -24.12 6.04 -34.68
CA ILE A 26 -23.06 5.63 -33.77
C ILE A 26 -21.75 5.98 -34.49
N TYR A 27 -21.16 7.11 -34.13
CA TYR A 27 -19.76 7.40 -34.45
C TYR A 27 -18.87 6.41 -33.69
N LEU A 28 -18.82 5.16 -34.15
CA LEU A 28 -17.64 4.33 -33.98
C LEU A 28 -16.51 5.13 -34.63
N CYS A 29 -15.62 5.69 -33.81
CA CYS A 29 -14.40 6.31 -34.29
C CYS A 29 -13.74 5.35 -35.28
N LYS A 30 -13.87 5.66 -36.58
CA LYS A 30 -13.16 5.04 -37.69
C LYS A 30 -11.66 5.41 -37.67
N TYR A 31 -11.17 5.89 -36.53
CA TYR A 31 -9.75 5.98 -36.19
C TYR A 31 -9.27 4.58 -35.78
N ASP A 32 -9.11 3.67 -36.75
CA ASP A 32 -7.93 2.77 -36.77
C ASP A 32 -7.94 1.70 -37.87
N LEU A 33 -8.98 1.59 -38.71
CA LEU A 33 -8.97 0.55 -39.76
C LEU A 33 -8.15 0.91 -41.01
N LYS A 34 -7.68 2.16 -41.15
CA LYS A 34 -6.67 2.56 -42.16
C LYS A 34 -5.22 2.36 -41.70
N ASN A 35 -4.99 1.96 -40.45
CA ASN A 35 -3.64 1.66 -39.93
C ASN A 35 -3.13 0.26 -40.30
N SER A 36 -3.89 -0.55 -41.05
CA SER A 36 -3.40 -1.84 -41.54
C SER A 36 -2.25 -1.71 -42.56
N LYS A 37 -2.13 -0.56 -43.25
CA LYS A 37 -0.98 -0.25 -44.13
C LYS A 37 0.20 0.41 -43.42
N TYR A 38 0.08 0.78 -42.13
CA TYR A 38 1.22 1.23 -41.32
C TYR A 38 1.97 0.07 -40.66
N ASN A 39 1.47 -1.15 -40.80
CA ASN A 39 2.07 -2.37 -40.24
C ASN A 39 3.13 -3.03 -41.15
N GLU A 40 3.44 -2.47 -42.33
CA GLU A 40 4.49 -3.02 -43.20
C GLU A 40 5.90 -2.48 -42.89
N ASN A 41 6.03 -1.43 -42.09
CA ASN A 41 7.33 -0.87 -41.69
C ASN A 41 7.66 -1.13 -40.21
N LYS A 42 7.86 -2.40 -39.82
CA LYS A 42 8.77 -2.76 -38.72
C LYS A 42 9.06 -4.28 -38.67
N LYS A 43 9.71 -4.81 -39.71
CA LYS A 43 10.70 -5.89 -39.52
C LYS A 43 11.92 -5.33 -38.77
N ARG A 44 11.72 -4.81 -37.55
CA ARG A 44 12.81 -4.66 -36.59
C ARG A 44 13.21 -6.09 -36.22
N SER A 45 14.46 -6.43 -36.49
CA SER A 45 15.09 -7.69 -36.06
C SER A 45 14.65 -8.03 -34.64
N VAL A 46 14.33 -9.30 -34.39
CA VAL A 46 13.98 -9.82 -33.05
C VAL A 46 15.05 -9.40 -32.04
N ILE A 47 16.32 -9.34 -32.47
CA ILE A 47 17.46 -8.86 -31.70
C ILE A 47 17.28 -7.39 -31.31
N LEU A 48 16.84 -6.52 -32.22
CA LEU A 48 16.60 -5.11 -31.90
C LEU A 48 15.41 -4.92 -30.96
N LYS A 49 14.36 -5.76 -31.07
CA LYS A 49 13.23 -5.74 -30.12
C LYS A 49 13.65 -6.21 -28.72
N ILE A 50 14.46 -7.27 -28.63
CA ILE A 50 15.05 -7.76 -27.38
C ILE A 50 15.98 -6.70 -26.81
N PHE A 51 16.86 -6.11 -27.61
CA PHE A 51 17.80 -5.06 -27.21
C PHE A 51 17.08 -3.81 -26.68
N LEU A 52 16.06 -3.32 -27.38
CA LEU A 52 15.24 -2.19 -26.91
C LEU A 52 14.46 -2.53 -25.63
N LYS A 53 14.04 -3.78 -25.46
CA LYS A 53 13.38 -4.25 -24.23
C LYS A 53 14.37 -4.40 -23.07
N SER A 54 15.61 -4.82 -23.33
CA SER A 54 16.69 -4.83 -22.33
C SER A 54 17.06 -3.41 -21.89
N ILE A 55 17.10 -2.44 -22.82
CA ILE A 55 17.28 -1.01 -22.50
C ILE A 55 16.14 -0.48 -21.65
N SER A 56 14.91 -0.99 -21.80
CA SER A 56 13.77 -0.55 -20.99
C SER A 56 13.90 -0.90 -19.50
N PHE A 57 14.76 -1.86 -19.14
CA PHE A 57 15.10 -2.17 -17.74
C PHE A 57 16.15 -1.26 -17.13
N LEU A 58 16.77 -0.36 -17.93
CA LEU A 58 17.75 0.64 -17.48
C LEU A 58 17.20 2.05 -17.68
N PRO A 59 16.30 2.55 -16.80
CA PRO A 59 15.73 3.89 -16.89
C PRO A 59 16.77 5.01 -16.95
N ILE A 60 17.96 4.80 -16.39
CA ILE A 60 19.08 5.76 -16.41
C ILE A 60 19.39 6.28 -17.82
N ILE A 61 19.29 5.42 -18.84
CA ILE A 61 19.57 5.78 -20.23
C ILE A 61 18.55 6.79 -20.77
N ASN A 62 17.33 6.80 -20.23
CA ASN A 62 16.26 7.69 -20.68
C ASN A 62 16.27 9.05 -19.98
N TRP A 63 16.57 9.09 -18.67
CA TRP A 63 16.49 10.33 -17.88
C TRP A 63 17.82 11.09 -17.83
N LEU A 64 18.97 10.40 -17.82
CA LEU A 64 20.28 11.04 -17.70
C LEU A 64 20.59 12.01 -18.85
N PRO A 65 20.27 11.72 -20.13
CA PRO A 65 20.47 12.68 -21.22
C PRO A 65 19.55 13.91 -21.15
N LYS A 66 18.43 13.82 -20.42
CA LYS A 66 17.46 14.91 -20.23
C LYS A 66 17.75 15.74 -18.97
N TYR A 67 18.90 15.50 -18.34
CA TYR A 67 19.25 16.12 -17.07
C TYR A 67 19.63 17.60 -17.24
N ASN A 68 18.93 18.49 -16.53
CA ASN A 68 19.25 19.91 -16.51
C ASN A 68 20.36 20.22 -15.49
N PHE A 69 21.60 20.28 -15.97
CA PHE A 69 22.78 20.56 -15.14
C PHE A 69 22.71 21.92 -14.42
N LYS A 70 22.14 22.96 -15.05
CA LYS A 70 22.14 24.31 -14.46
C LYS A 70 21.26 24.42 -13.22
N GLU A 71 20.13 23.71 -13.20
CA GLU A 71 19.12 23.86 -12.13
C GLU A 71 19.16 22.76 -11.07
N ASN A 72 19.64 21.56 -11.42
CA ASN A 72 19.49 20.38 -10.56
C ASN A 72 20.80 19.94 -9.91
N PHE A 73 21.95 20.22 -10.54
CA PHE A 73 23.25 19.68 -10.11
C PHE A 73 23.64 20.03 -8.68
N ILE A 74 23.56 21.31 -8.30
CA ILE A 74 23.89 21.74 -6.93
C ILE A 74 22.91 21.12 -5.93
N SER A 75 21.62 21.07 -6.28
CA SER A 75 20.57 20.49 -5.44
C SER A 75 20.82 19.00 -5.19
N ASP A 76 21.18 18.26 -6.24
CA ASP A 76 21.41 16.82 -6.17
C ASP A 76 22.73 16.48 -5.46
N ILE A 77 23.77 17.32 -5.60
CA ILE A 77 25.01 17.21 -4.83
C ILE A 77 24.74 17.39 -3.34
N VAL A 78 24.13 18.51 -2.95
CA VAL A 78 23.90 18.85 -1.54
C VAL A 78 23.02 17.80 -0.87
N SER A 79 21.93 17.40 -1.52
CA SER A 79 21.01 16.38 -1.00
C SER A 79 21.64 14.98 -1.01
N GLY A 80 22.45 14.63 -2.00
CA GLY A 80 23.19 13.38 -2.05
C GLY A 80 24.24 13.26 -0.95
N PHE A 81 25.05 14.30 -0.71
CA PHE A 81 25.98 14.35 0.42
C PHE A 81 25.23 14.30 1.76
N THR A 82 24.16 15.08 1.92
CA THR A 82 23.33 15.04 3.15
C THR A 82 22.80 13.63 3.42
N THR A 83 22.33 12.93 2.38
CA THR A 83 21.80 11.56 2.51
C THR A 83 22.92 10.58 2.82
N GLY A 84 24.08 10.69 2.16
CA GLY A 84 25.26 9.87 2.40
C GLY A 84 25.80 10.01 3.82
N ILE A 85 25.77 11.23 4.37
CA ILE A 85 26.09 11.51 5.77
C ILE A 85 25.18 10.71 6.72
N ILE A 86 23.87 10.70 6.48
CA ILE A 86 22.91 9.96 7.32
C ILE A 86 23.07 8.44 7.18
N HIS A 87 23.53 7.95 6.03
CA HIS A 87 23.81 6.54 5.81
C HIS A 87 24.92 5.98 6.71
N VAL A 88 25.91 6.78 7.10
CA VAL A 88 27.06 6.31 7.91
C VAL A 88 26.63 5.76 9.28
N PRO A 89 26.03 6.57 10.20
CA PRO A 89 25.60 6.06 11.50
C PRO A 89 24.56 4.96 11.35
N GLN A 90 23.60 5.12 10.46
CA GLN A 90 22.50 4.17 10.27
C GLN A 90 22.99 2.82 9.72
N GLY A 91 23.91 2.82 8.76
CA GLY A 91 24.54 1.61 8.23
C GLY A 91 25.20 0.80 9.34
N ILE A 92 26.10 1.43 10.09
CA ILE A 92 26.88 0.82 11.19
C ILE A 92 25.94 0.25 12.26
N ALA A 93 25.00 1.07 12.71
CA ALA A 93 23.96 0.71 13.67
C ALA A 93 23.14 -0.53 13.25
N TYR A 94 22.64 -0.51 12.01
CA TYR A 94 21.74 -1.55 11.54
C TYR A 94 22.47 -2.85 11.19
N ALA A 95 23.77 -2.80 10.87
CA ALA A 95 24.58 -4.02 10.77
C ALA A 95 24.62 -4.80 12.08
N LYS A 96 24.74 -4.10 13.21
CA LYS A 96 24.69 -4.72 14.53
C LYS A 96 23.31 -5.34 14.83
N LEU A 97 22.23 -4.68 14.41
CA LEU A 97 20.87 -5.24 14.52
C LEU A 97 20.72 -6.54 13.72
N SER A 98 21.33 -6.64 12.55
CA SER A 98 21.33 -7.88 11.74
C SER A 98 22.32 -8.95 12.23
N GLY A 99 23.07 -8.68 13.30
CA GLY A 99 24.01 -9.64 13.88
C GLY A 99 25.30 -9.79 13.08
N VAL A 100 25.71 -8.76 12.34
CA VAL A 100 26.96 -8.74 11.56
C VAL A 100 27.81 -7.51 11.92
N SER A 101 29.10 -7.54 11.58
CA SER A 101 30.03 -6.44 11.85
C SER A 101 29.62 -5.14 11.16
N ALA A 102 29.96 -4.01 11.79
CA ALA A 102 29.62 -2.65 11.34
C ALA A 102 29.94 -2.34 9.88
N VAL A 103 31.06 -2.87 9.38
CA VAL A 103 31.54 -2.69 8.00
C VAL A 103 30.46 -3.01 6.97
N TYR A 104 29.74 -4.12 7.16
CA TYR A 104 28.73 -4.58 6.20
C TYR A 104 27.56 -3.59 6.07
N GLY A 105 27.32 -2.77 7.09
CA GLY A 105 26.36 -1.69 7.04
C GLY A 105 26.75 -0.54 6.12
N LEU A 106 28.04 -0.24 6.05
CA LEU A 106 28.59 0.72 5.09
C LEU A 106 28.54 0.15 3.67
N TYR A 107 28.81 -1.15 3.50
CA TYR A 107 28.71 -1.83 2.20
C TYR A 107 27.27 -1.83 1.66
N VAL A 108 26.28 -2.19 2.48
CA VAL A 108 24.86 -2.11 2.13
C VAL A 108 24.47 -0.68 1.72
N SER A 109 24.94 0.30 2.50
CA SER A 109 24.62 1.70 2.26
C SER A 109 25.31 2.27 1.01
N PHE A 110 26.44 1.71 0.59
CA PHE A 110 27.13 2.06 -0.65
C PHE A 110 26.48 1.38 -1.87
N LEU A 111 26.33 0.05 -1.83
CA LEU A 111 25.83 -0.75 -2.95
C LEU A 111 24.36 -0.49 -3.26
N GLY A 112 23.52 -0.26 -2.23
CA GLY A 112 22.09 -0.01 -2.40
C GLY A 112 21.79 1.19 -3.32
N PRO A 113 22.19 2.42 -2.96
CA PRO A 113 22.01 3.60 -3.81
C PRO A 113 22.69 3.47 -5.16
N PHE A 114 23.92 2.93 -5.20
CA PHE A 114 24.69 2.78 -6.43
C PHE A 114 23.98 1.88 -7.45
N LEU A 115 23.51 0.70 -7.03
CA LEU A 115 22.80 -0.22 -7.92
C LEU A 115 21.41 0.30 -8.28
N TYR A 116 20.69 0.91 -7.33
CA TYR A 116 19.35 1.44 -7.59
C TYR A 116 19.33 2.56 -8.63
N LEU A 117 20.40 3.36 -8.73
CA LEU A 117 20.57 4.41 -9.74
C LEU A 117 20.32 3.91 -11.18
N PHE A 118 20.71 2.66 -11.48
CA PHE A 118 20.61 2.12 -12.84
C PHE A 118 19.21 1.63 -13.20
N PHE A 119 18.49 1.07 -12.23
CA PHE A 119 17.26 0.32 -12.46
C PHE A 119 15.99 1.04 -12.01
N GLY A 120 16.10 1.98 -11.06
CA GLY A 120 14.97 2.68 -10.45
C GLY A 120 14.33 3.73 -11.38
N THR A 121 13.07 4.08 -11.12
CA THR A 121 12.34 5.19 -11.77
C THR A 121 11.97 6.32 -10.80
N SER A 122 11.89 6.05 -9.50
CA SER A 122 11.61 7.08 -8.49
C SER A 122 12.80 8.02 -8.32
N LYS A 123 12.54 9.33 -8.36
CA LYS A 123 13.57 10.37 -8.24
C LYS A 123 14.15 10.52 -6.83
N HIS A 124 13.39 10.17 -5.80
CA HIS A 124 13.71 10.48 -4.40
C HIS A 124 13.86 9.24 -3.50
N ALA A 125 13.88 8.03 -4.08
CA ALA A 125 14.05 6.82 -3.28
C ALA A 125 15.50 6.69 -2.79
N SER A 126 15.68 6.64 -1.46
CA SER A 126 16.97 6.39 -0.79
C SER A 126 16.99 4.95 -0.31
N ILE A 127 17.69 4.10 -1.06
CA ILE A 127 17.85 2.67 -0.76
C ILE A 127 19.08 2.46 0.12
N GLY A 128 18.98 1.60 1.12
CA GLY A 128 20.13 1.14 1.90
C GLY A 128 19.68 0.35 3.12
N SER A 129 20.39 0.51 4.23
CA SER A 129 20.07 -0.17 5.48
C SER A 129 18.78 0.38 6.12
N VAL A 130 17.91 -0.49 6.65
CA VAL A 130 16.67 -0.10 7.33
C VAL A 130 16.54 -0.88 8.63
N SER A 131 16.15 -0.20 9.72
CA SER A 131 16.15 -0.75 11.09
C SER A 131 15.34 -2.04 11.25
N PHE A 132 14.09 -2.05 10.81
CA PHE A 132 13.22 -3.23 10.98
C PHE A 132 13.61 -4.38 10.04
N ILE A 133 14.13 -4.11 8.84
CA ILE A 133 14.65 -5.15 7.95
C ILE A 133 15.92 -5.77 8.54
N ALA A 134 16.80 -4.95 9.11
CA ALA A 134 17.98 -5.42 9.81
C ALA A 134 17.61 -6.27 11.04
N LEU A 135 16.60 -5.86 11.82
CA LEU A 135 16.13 -6.65 12.95
C LEU A 135 15.52 -8.00 12.51
N MET A 136 14.69 -8.02 11.47
CA MET A 136 14.15 -9.28 10.90
C MET A 136 15.26 -10.19 10.36
N THR A 137 16.29 -9.59 9.77
CA THR A 137 17.50 -10.29 9.32
C THR A 137 18.26 -10.87 10.51
N GLY A 138 18.41 -10.12 11.60
CA GLY A 138 19.06 -10.56 12.83
C GLY A 138 18.36 -11.75 13.48
N VAL A 139 17.03 -11.71 13.57
CA VAL A 139 16.23 -12.85 14.05
C VAL A 139 16.43 -14.09 13.16
N THR A 140 16.45 -13.92 11.84
CA THR A 140 16.73 -15.03 10.91
C THR A 140 18.15 -15.57 11.09
N ASN A 141 19.12 -14.68 11.29
CA ASN A 141 20.51 -15.02 11.48
C ASN A 141 20.71 -15.84 12.76
N GLU A 142 20.12 -15.42 13.88
CA GLU A 142 20.12 -16.17 15.15
C GLU A 142 19.45 -17.53 15.03
N MET A 143 18.26 -17.59 14.41
CA MET A 143 17.53 -18.85 14.22
C MET A 143 18.39 -19.89 13.47
N ILE A 144 19.13 -19.47 12.45
CA ILE A 144 20.01 -20.37 11.68
C ILE A 144 21.28 -20.72 12.47
N GLN A 145 21.85 -19.77 13.21
CA GLN A 145 23.00 -20.05 14.08
C GLN A 145 22.65 -21.07 15.16
N GLU A 146 21.50 -20.94 15.81
CA GLU A 146 20.99 -21.91 16.78
C GLU A 146 20.73 -23.28 16.13
N LYS A 147 20.09 -23.30 14.95
CA LYS A 147 19.81 -24.54 14.21
C LYS A 147 21.08 -25.30 13.82
N TYR A 148 22.17 -24.60 13.54
CA TYR A 148 23.46 -25.19 13.20
C TYR A 148 24.43 -25.31 14.38
N HIS A 149 24.00 -24.94 15.60
CA HIS A 149 24.81 -24.91 16.82
C HIS A 149 26.09 -24.05 16.72
N ILE A 150 26.04 -22.98 15.93
CA ILE A 150 27.10 -21.98 15.81
C ILE A 150 26.96 -21.05 17.03
N GLY A 151 27.38 -21.49 18.22
CA GLY A 151 27.24 -20.62 19.41
C GLY A 151 27.59 -21.18 20.79
N ASP A 152 27.48 -22.49 21.05
CA ASP A 152 27.81 -23.05 22.37
C ASP A 152 29.14 -23.83 22.35
N PHE A 153 30.25 -23.08 22.41
CA PHE A 153 31.55 -23.60 22.86
C PHE A 153 31.69 -23.47 24.39
N LYS A 154 30.60 -23.68 25.15
CA LYS A 154 30.67 -23.80 26.60
C LYS A 154 30.06 -25.13 27.03
N GLU A 155 30.98 -26.05 27.34
CA GLU A 155 30.79 -27.34 28.01
C GLU A 155 29.91 -28.35 27.27
N TYR A 156 30.54 -29.39 26.70
CA TYR A 156 30.60 -30.73 27.30
C TYR A 156 31.46 -31.62 26.39
N ASN A 157 32.24 -32.53 26.99
CA ASN A 157 32.86 -33.69 26.35
C ASN A 157 31.79 -34.60 25.71
N LYS A 158 31.19 -34.16 24.62
CA LYS A 158 30.38 -34.99 23.73
C LYS A 158 30.91 -34.77 22.33
N THR A 159 31.73 -35.71 21.87
CA THR A 159 32.01 -35.90 20.45
C THR A 159 30.71 -36.31 19.78
N PHE A 160 29.94 -35.33 19.30
CA PHE A 160 28.82 -35.62 18.43
C PHE A 160 29.39 -36.17 17.11
N ILE A 161 29.01 -37.40 16.77
CA ILE A 161 29.26 -38.00 15.47
C ILE A 161 28.39 -37.23 14.48
N TYR A 162 28.96 -36.21 13.84
CA TYR A 162 28.37 -35.63 12.66
C TYR A 162 28.46 -36.68 11.54
N ASN A 163 27.37 -36.93 10.84
CA ASN A 163 27.46 -37.63 9.57
C ASN A 163 28.41 -36.82 8.67
N ASN A 164 29.45 -37.44 8.09
CA ASN A 164 30.47 -36.78 7.25
C ASN A 164 29.89 -35.88 6.12
N ASN A 165 28.60 -36.05 5.78
CA ASN A 165 27.90 -35.28 4.76
C ASN A 165 27.49 -33.85 5.18
N GLU A 166 27.56 -33.47 6.47
CA GLU A 166 27.04 -32.18 6.97
C GLU A 166 28.10 -31.24 7.58
N GLU A 167 29.38 -31.49 7.33
CA GLU A 167 30.51 -30.72 7.89
C GLU A 167 30.47 -29.22 7.52
N TRP A 168 29.90 -28.89 6.35
CA TRP A 168 29.74 -27.51 5.87
C TRP A 168 28.91 -26.61 6.79
N LYS A 169 28.12 -27.17 7.73
CA LYS A 169 27.29 -26.40 8.67
C LYS A 169 28.11 -25.73 9.78
N LYS A 170 29.33 -26.20 10.09
CA LYS A 170 30.18 -25.65 11.17
C LYS A 170 30.84 -24.32 10.82
N ASP A 171 31.13 -24.09 9.53
CA ASP A 171 31.91 -22.95 9.06
C ASP A 171 31.04 -21.77 8.56
N VAL A 172 29.71 -21.87 8.72
CA VAL A 172 28.81 -20.83 8.22
C VAL A 172 28.96 -19.57 9.06
N THR A 173 29.39 -18.49 8.44
CA THR A 173 29.51 -17.20 9.12
C THR A 173 28.18 -16.43 9.12
N PRO A 174 27.94 -15.56 10.12
CA PRO A 174 26.74 -14.71 10.16
C PRO A 174 26.52 -13.91 8.87
N ILE A 175 27.60 -13.40 8.28
CA ILE A 175 27.54 -12.65 7.02
C ILE A 175 27.13 -13.51 5.82
N GLN A 176 27.56 -14.77 5.76
CA GLN A 176 27.12 -15.69 4.71
C GLN A 176 25.62 -15.98 4.81
N ILE A 177 25.07 -16.09 6.02
CA ILE A 177 23.62 -16.25 6.24
C ILE A 177 22.87 -15.03 5.71
N THR A 178 23.29 -13.82 6.10
CA THR A 178 22.60 -12.59 5.64
C THR A 178 22.76 -12.33 4.15
N THR A 179 23.89 -12.71 3.57
CA THR A 179 24.15 -12.58 2.13
C THR A 179 23.29 -13.55 1.33
N SER A 180 23.21 -14.83 1.74
CA SER A 180 22.29 -15.80 1.16
C SER A 180 20.81 -15.40 1.32
N LEU A 181 20.45 -14.79 2.45
CA LEU A 181 19.11 -14.24 2.66
C LEU A 181 18.82 -13.09 1.69
N THR A 182 19.79 -12.19 1.47
CA THR A 182 19.67 -11.09 0.51
C THR A 182 19.48 -11.59 -0.92
N PHE A 183 20.23 -12.62 -1.32
CA PHE A 183 20.08 -13.28 -2.61
C PHE A 183 18.67 -13.90 -2.76
N THR A 184 18.23 -14.63 -1.74
CA THR A 184 16.91 -15.29 -1.72
C THR A 184 15.77 -14.26 -1.83
N ILE A 185 15.86 -13.15 -1.08
CA ILE A 185 14.92 -12.02 -1.18
C ILE A 185 14.94 -11.42 -2.60
N GLY A 186 16.12 -11.23 -3.19
CA GLY A 186 16.27 -10.73 -4.55
C GLY A 186 15.54 -11.60 -5.58
N ILE A 187 15.69 -12.93 -5.49
CA ILE A 187 14.98 -13.88 -6.35
C ILE A 187 13.46 -13.81 -6.13
N ILE A 188 12.99 -13.79 -4.89
CA ILE A 188 11.55 -13.75 -4.59
C ILE A 188 10.93 -12.44 -5.11
N LEU A 189 11.62 -11.31 -4.92
CA LEU A 189 11.21 -10.02 -5.48
C LEU A 189 11.20 -10.04 -7.01
N PHE A 190 12.16 -10.72 -7.63
CA PHE A 190 12.21 -10.87 -9.09
C PHE A 190 11.04 -11.73 -9.63
N ILE A 191 10.74 -12.85 -8.96
CA ILE A 191 9.56 -13.68 -9.25
C ILE A 191 8.28 -12.85 -9.09
N SER A 192 8.19 -12.08 -8.01
CA SER A 192 7.08 -11.15 -7.75
C SER A 192 6.93 -10.10 -8.87
N ALA A 193 8.05 -9.58 -9.40
CA ALA A 193 8.08 -8.66 -10.54
C ALA A 193 7.54 -9.31 -11.83
N ILE A 194 7.98 -10.52 -12.14
CA ILE A 194 7.52 -11.30 -13.31
C ILE A 194 6.02 -11.59 -13.22
N LEU A 195 5.55 -12.03 -12.06
CA LEU A 195 4.15 -12.30 -11.79
C LEU A 195 3.30 -11.01 -11.69
N ARG A 196 3.92 -9.84 -11.78
CA ARG A 196 3.29 -8.51 -11.67
C ARG A 196 2.46 -8.39 -10.39
N LEU A 197 2.98 -8.91 -9.27
CA LEU A 197 2.30 -8.86 -7.96
C LEU A 197 2.25 -7.46 -7.33
N LYS A 198 2.35 -6.38 -8.13
CA LYS A 198 2.00 -5.02 -7.70
C LYS A 198 0.57 -4.90 -7.18
N VAL A 199 -0.29 -5.88 -7.44
CA VAL A 199 -1.64 -5.97 -6.84
C VAL A 199 -1.55 -6.18 -5.32
N LEU A 200 -0.54 -6.88 -4.80
CA LEU A 200 -0.41 -7.14 -3.37
C LEU A 200 -0.31 -5.84 -2.56
N THR A 201 0.33 -4.81 -3.12
CA THR A 201 0.44 -3.50 -2.47
C THR A 201 -0.86 -2.71 -2.48
N THR A 202 -1.83 -3.09 -3.32
CA THR A 202 -3.20 -2.52 -3.28
C THR A 202 -3.96 -2.99 -2.04
N TYR A 203 -3.60 -4.14 -1.48
CA TYR A 203 -4.25 -4.70 -0.29
C TYR A 203 -3.60 -4.28 1.04
N MET A 204 -2.57 -3.42 1.01
CA MET A 204 -1.92 -2.90 2.20
C MET A 204 -2.20 -1.40 2.35
N PRO A 205 -3.28 -1.02 3.06
CA PRO A 205 -3.63 0.38 3.22
C PRO A 205 -2.58 1.13 4.04
N ASP A 206 -2.47 2.45 3.85
CA ASP A 206 -1.51 3.29 4.56
C ASP A 206 -1.64 3.17 6.09
N SER A 207 -2.85 2.97 6.59
CA SER A 207 -3.14 2.72 8.01
C SER A 207 -2.43 1.47 8.54
N LEU A 208 -2.39 0.40 7.75
CA LEU A 208 -1.66 -0.82 8.10
C LEU A 208 -0.16 -0.56 8.18
N ILE A 209 0.42 0.09 7.16
CA ILE A 209 1.86 0.37 7.09
C ILE A 209 2.29 1.29 8.25
N LYS A 210 1.51 2.32 8.56
CA LYS A 210 1.78 3.24 9.68
C LYS A 210 1.70 2.52 11.03
N GLY A 211 0.69 1.68 11.26
CA GLY A 211 0.56 0.89 12.48
C GLY A 211 1.74 -0.09 12.65
N PHE A 212 2.05 -0.83 11.58
CA PHE A 212 3.11 -1.84 11.53
C PHE A 212 4.49 -1.22 11.77
N THR A 213 4.83 -0.16 11.04
CA THR A 213 6.12 0.53 11.20
C THR A 213 6.28 1.11 12.60
N THR A 214 5.21 1.64 13.20
CA THR A 214 5.24 2.13 14.59
C THR A 214 5.44 1.01 15.61
N GLY A 215 4.82 -0.17 15.38
CA GLY A 215 5.08 -1.35 16.21
C GLY A 215 6.51 -1.87 16.06
N ALA A 216 7.03 -1.92 14.83
CA ALA A 216 8.42 -2.28 14.56
C ALA A 216 9.41 -1.29 15.19
N ALA A 217 9.07 0.00 15.26
CA ALA A 217 9.87 1.01 15.97
C ALA A 217 10.01 0.71 17.47
N VAL A 218 8.98 0.15 18.12
CA VAL A 218 9.06 -0.28 19.53
C VAL A 218 10.10 -1.40 19.68
N HIS A 219 10.06 -2.42 18.82
CA HIS A 219 11.04 -3.51 18.83
C HIS A 219 12.47 -3.02 18.60
N VAL A 220 12.66 -2.11 17.64
CA VAL A 220 13.97 -1.51 17.38
C VAL A 220 14.44 -0.72 18.60
N LEU A 221 13.58 0.09 19.23
CA LEU A 221 13.93 0.87 20.43
C LEU A 221 14.36 -0.05 21.58
N LEU A 222 13.60 -1.12 21.85
CA LEU A 222 13.95 -2.11 22.87
C LEU A 222 15.26 -2.86 22.55
N SER A 223 15.65 -2.93 21.28
CA SER A 223 16.94 -3.46 20.84
C SER A 223 18.10 -2.46 20.91
N GLN A 224 17.85 -1.21 21.28
CA GLN A 224 18.91 -0.21 21.50
C GLN A 224 19.18 0.04 22.98
N ILE A 225 18.27 -0.39 23.85
CA ILE A 225 18.32 -0.14 25.29
C ILE A 225 19.57 -0.80 25.92
N ASP A 226 19.94 -2.01 25.49
CA ASP A 226 21.15 -2.71 25.93
C ASP A 226 22.42 -1.85 25.77
N ASP A 227 22.61 -1.24 24.61
CA ASP A 227 23.75 -0.37 24.33
C ASP A 227 23.67 1.00 25.01
N ILE A 228 22.46 1.56 25.17
CA ILE A 228 22.24 2.84 25.88
C ILE A 228 22.60 2.71 27.36
N PHE A 229 22.24 1.58 27.97
CA PHE A 229 22.53 1.27 29.38
C PHE A 229 23.87 0.56 29.59
N GLY A 230 24.53 0.11 28.52
CA GLY A 230 25.80 -0.61 28.57
C GLY A 230 25.70 -2.00 29.22
N VAL A 231 24.58 -2.71 29.02
CA VAL A 231 24.31 -4.02 29.60
C VAL A 231 24.01 -5.05 28.52
N ASN A 232 24.54 -6.27 28.68
CA ASN A 232 24.24 -7.36 27.76
C ASN A 232 22.91 -8.04 28.14
N ILE A 233 21.91 -7.90 27.27
CA ILE A 233 20.59 -8.52 27.41
C ILE A 233 20.46 -9.60 26.33
N PRO A 234 20.09 -10.84 26.68
CA PRO A 234 19.88 -11.87 25.68
C PRO A 234 18.74 -11.45 24.73
N ARG A 235 18.88 -11.81 23.45
CA ARG A 235 17.80 -11.65 22.49
C ARG A 235 16.78 -12.75 22.75
N ILE A 236 15.54 -12.33 23.00
CA ILE A 236 14.40 -13.21 23.22
C ILE A 236 13.54 -13.07 21.95
N SER A 237 12.87 -14.13 21.54
CA SER A 237 11.93 -14.15 20.41
C SER A 237 10.61 -14.79 20.86
N GLY A 238 9.54 -14.60 20.08
CA GLY A 238 8.23 -15.21 20.35
C GLY A 238 7.19 -14.28 20.97
N PHE A 239 6.04 -14.87 21.32
CA PHE A 239 4.90 -14.11 21.83
C PHE A 239 5.23 -13.47 23.19
N GLY A 240 4.96 -12.16 23.31
CA GLY A 240 5.26 -11.41 24.53
C GLY A 240 6.75 -11.13 24.76
N ASN A 241 7.61 -11.28 23.74
CA ASN A 241 9.04 -10.99 23.78
C ASN A 241 9.36 -9.66 24.48
N ILE A 242 8.62 -8.60 24.16
CA ILE A 242 8.78 -7.27 24.78
C ILE A 242 8.70 -7.34 26.31
N ILE A 243 7.74 -8.08 26.85
CA ILE A 243 7.53 -8.19 28.29
C ILE A 243 8.73 -8.90 28.93
N PHE A 244 9.17 -10.01 28.33
CA PHE A 244 10.34 -10.74 28.82
C PHE A 244 11.62 -9.89 28.76
N LYS A 245 11.79 -9.10 27.69
CA LYS A 245 12.93 -8.20 27.53
C LYS A 245 12.91 -7.06 28.55
N LEU A 246 11.74 -6.49 28.84
CA LEU A 246 11.56 -5.50 29.90
C LEU A 246 11.87 -6.09 31.29
N ILE A 247 11.41 -7.31 31.57
CA ILE A 247 11.76 -8.01 32.82
C ILE A 247 13.27 -8.25 32.91
N ALA A 248 13.90 -8.71 31.83
CA ALA A 248 15.36 -8.92 31.77
C ALA A 248 16.13 -7.61 31.99
N LEU A 249 15.64 -6.50 31.43
CA LEU A 249 16.20 -5.16 31.66
C LEU A 249 16.10 -4.78 33.14
N THR A 250 14.93 -4.93 33.76
CA THR A 250 14.76 -4.56 35.19
C THR A 250 15.71 -5.33 36.11
N LYS A 251 16.02 -6.59 35.80
CA LYS A 251 17.01 -7.40 36.52
C LYS A 251 18.46 -6.91 36.34
N LYS A 252 18.76 -6.24 35.22
CA LYS A 252 20.11 -5.76 34.88
C LYS A 252 20.35 -4.28 35.23
N ILE A 253 19.34 -3.56 35.72
CA ILE A 253 19.45 -2.17 36.21
C ILE A 253 20.66 -1.94 37.14
N PRO A 254 20.98 -2.78 38.14
CA PRO A 254 22.13 -2.51 39.01
C PRO A 254 23.49 -2.61 38.31
N ASN A 255 23.57 -3.23 37.13
CA ASN A 255 24.81 -3.41 36.37
C ASN A 255 24.98 -2.37 35.24
N ILE A 256 24.20 -1.29 35.25
CA ILE A 256 24.26 -0.24 34.23
C ILE A 256 25.62 0.44 34.26
N ASN A 257 26.22 0.61 33.08
CA ASN A 257 27.44 1.39 32.93
C ASN A 257 27.09 2.89 32.90
N PHE A 258 27.43 3.59 33.99
CA PHE A 258 27.11 5.01 34.15
C PHE A 258 27.62 5.89 33.01
N ILE A 259 28.80 5.60 32.47
CA ILE A 259 29.42 6.40 31.41
C ILE A 259 28.66 6.25 30.10
N THR A 260 28.21 5.03 29.78
CA THR A 260 27.37 4.79 28.59
C THR A 260 26.03 5.51 28.68
N LEU A 261 25.42 5.50 29.86
CA LEU A 261 24.14 6.17 30.10
C LEU A 261 24.30 7.69 29.97
N LEU A 262 25.32 8.25 30.60
CA LEU A 262 25.59 9.69 30.55
C LEU A 262 25.89 10.17 29.12
N SER A 263 26.73 9.43 28.37
CA SER A 263 27.00 9.74 26.97
C SER A 263 25.74 9.66 26.11
N SER A 264 24.88 8.66 26.36
CA SER A 264 23.63 8.49 25.61
C SER A 264 22.65 9.64 25.85
N ILE A 265 22.46 10.02 27.12
CA ILE A 265 21.60 11.16 27.49
C ILE A 265 22.13 12.44 26.83
N PHE A 266 23.44 12.68 26.90
CA PHE A 266 24.05 13.84 26.26
C PHE A 266 23.85 13.83 24.74
N THR A 267 24.03 12.68 24.07
CA THR A 267 23.77 12.55 22.63
C THR A 267 22.31 12.86 22.28
N ILE A 268 21.34 12.31 23.01
CA ILE A 268 19.91 12.56 22.75
C ILE A 268 19.58 14.04 22.93
N VAL A 269 20.06 14.66 24.01
CA VAL A 269 19.84 16.09 24.30
C VAL A 269 20.49 16.96 23.22
N PHE A 270 21.72 16.63 22.80
CA PHE A 270 22.42 17.35 21.73
C PHE A 270 21.66 17.29 20.40
N LEU A 271 21.20 16.09 19.99
CA LEU A 271 20.40 15.91 18.77
C LEU A 271 19.06 16.66 18.86
N TRP A 272 18.40 16.61 20.03
CA TRP A 272 17.14 17.31 20.27
C TRP A 272 17.29 18.84 20.19
N ILE A 273 18.35 19.40 20.79
CA ILE A 273 18.67 20.83 20.70
C ILE A 273 19.01 21.23 19.26
N GLY A 274 19.80 20.41 18.58
CA GLY A 274 20.20 20.62 17.18
C GLY A 274 18.99 20.74 16.25
N ASP A 275 18.04 19.82 16.36
CA ASP A 275 16.89 19.79 15.49
C ASP A 275 15.83 20.87 15.82
N ILE A 276 15.55 21.14 17.10
CA ILE A 276 14.47 22.06 17.50
C ILE A 276 14.91 23.52 17.52
N PHE A 277 16.12 23.83 17.99
CA PHE A 277 16.55 25.21 18.19
C PHE A 277 17.52 25.67 17.10
N ILE A 278 18.56 24.88 16.84
CA ILE A 278 19.67 25.28 15.95
C ILE A 278 19.21 25.25 14.49
N THR A 279 18.53 24.19 14.07
CA THR A 279 18.09 24.03 12.67
C THR A 279 17.14 25.14 12.23
N PRO A 280 16.06 25.50 12.96
CA PRO A 280 15.17 26.58 12.54
C PRO A 280 15.86 27.94 12.57
N TYR A 281 16.73 28.18 13.55
CA TYR A 281 17.51 29.42 13.64
C TYR A 281 18.42 29.61 12.41
N ILE A 282 19.15 28.56 12.02
CA ILE A 282 20.05 28.59 10.87
C ILE A 282 19.28 28.67 9.54
N LYS A 283 18.17 27.93 9.41
CA LYS A 283 17.31 28.01 8.22
C LYS A 283 16.75 29.41 8.02
N ARG A 284 16.43 30.13 9.10
CA ARG A 284 15.97 31.52 9.06
C ARG A 284 17.09 32.49 8.68
N LYS A 285 18.33 32.28 9.13
CA LYS A 285 19.43 33.23 8.98
C LYS A 285 20.30 33.02 7.74
N ILE A 286 20.49 31.78 7.28
CA ILE A 286 21.46 31.43 6.23
C ILE A 286 20.75 30.95 4.97
N SER A 287 20.10 29.79 5.01
CA SER A 287 19.40 29.22 3.86
C SER A 287 18.44 28.12 4.27
N PRO A 288 17.21 28.06 3.70
CA PRO A 288 16.23 27.02 4.03
C PRO A 288 16.65 25.62 3.56
N LYS A 289 17.60 25.52 2.61
CA LYS A 289 18.05 24.26 2.00
C LYS A 289 19.20 23.57 2.76
N LEU A 290 19.79 24.25 3.75
CA LEU A 290 20.92 23.69 4.51
C LEU A 290 20.39 22.69 5.55
N VAL A 291 20.88 21.45 5.49
CA VAL A 291 20.65 20.43 6.51
C VAL A 291 21.96 20.21 7.26
N ILE A 292 21.90 20.29 8.58
CA ILE A 292 23.07 20.16 9.45
C ILE A 292 23.12 18.73 9.96
N PRO A 293 24.22 18.00 9.71
CA PRO A 293 24.35 16.61 10.13
C PRO A 293 24.81 16.50 11.60
N PHE A 294 23.89 16.76 12.54
CA PHE A 294 24.21 16.68 13.97
C PHE A 294 24.72 15.29 14.38
N GLU A 295 24.27 14.23 13.69
CA GLU A 295 24.70 12.85 13.91
C GLU A 295 26.20 12.67 13.65
N MET A 296 26.74 13.26 12.58
CA MET A 296 28.18 13.17 12.30
C MET A 296 29.00 14.03 13.24
N ILE A 297 28.50 15.20 13.63
CA ILE A 297 29.19 16.09 14.57
C ILE A 297 29.35 15.37 15.92
N ILE A 298 28.26 14.80 16.45
CA ILE A 298 28.31 14.10 17.74
C ILE A 298 29.17 12.83 17.66
N MET A 299 29.12 12.08 16.55
CA MET A 299 30.03 10.95 16.32
C MET A 299 31.50 11.38 16.33
N ALA A 300 31.86 12.44 15.60
CA ALA A 300 33.24 12.92 15.53
C ALA A 300 33.76 13.36 16.91
N ILE A 301 32.93 14.09 17.66
CA ILE A 301 33.25 14.53 19.03
C ILE A 301 33.54 13.31 19.93
N PHE A 302 32.67 12.29 19.91
CA PHE A 302 32.87 11.15 20.78
C PHE A 302 33.91 10.14 20.29
N ILE A 303 34.23 10.09 18.99
CA ILE A 303 35.41 9.36 18.50
C ILE A 303 36.66 9.98 19.10
N PHE A 304 36.76 11.31 19.07
CA PHE A 304 37.88 12.04 19.68
C PHE A 304 37.95 11.77 21.19
N ILE A 305 36.85 11.98 21.92
CA ILE A 305 36.81 11.72 23.37
C ILE A 305 37.15 10.26 23.70
N SER A 306 36.57 9.29 22.98
CA SER A 306 36.81 7.87 23.20
C SER A 306 38.27 7.47 22.93
N TYR A 307 38.90 8.08 21.91
CA TYR A 307 40.32 7.89 21.62
C TYR A 307 41.22 8.40 22.76
N PHE A 308 40.99 9.62 23.24
CA PHE A 308 41.81 10.23 24.31
C PHE A 308 41.63 9.53 25.67
N PHE A 309 40.39 9.23 26.05
CA PHE A 309 40.08 8.65 27.36
C PHE A 309 40.09 7.12 27.38
N LYS A 310 40.32 6.47 26.23
CA LYS A 310 40.33 5.00 26.05
C LYS A 310 39.09 4.34 26.67
N PHE A 311 37.91 4.74 26.20
CA PHE A 311 36.61 4.34 26.77
C PHE A 311 36.42 2.83 26.95
N ASN A 312 36.87 2.03 25.99
CA ASN A 312 36.78 0.57 26.09
C ASN A 312 37.62 0.02 27.26
N HIS A 313 38.90 0.42 27.34
CA HIS A 313 39.83 -0.10 28.34
C HIS A 313 39.53 0.40 29.76
N ASN A 314 39.25 1.69 29.91
CA ASN A 314 39.13 2.31 31.23
C ASN A 314 37.71 2.21 31.82
N PHE A 315 36.70 2.16 30.96
CA PHE A 315 35.30 2.30 31.37
C PHE A 315 34.41 1.17 30.85
N ASN A 316 34.97 0.13 30.22
CA ASN A 316 34.24 -1.02 29.67
C ASN A 316 33.03 -0.61 28.80
N VAL A 317 33.22 0.43 28.00
CA VAL A 317 32.22 0.92 27.05
C VAL A 317 32.38 0.13 25.75
N GLY A 318 31.28 -0.46 25.27
CA GLY A 318 31.28 -1.15 23.98
C GLY A 318 31.61 -0.19 22.82
N ILE A 319 32.59 -0.56 22.00
CA ILE A 319 33.02 0.18 20.80
C ILE A 319 32.72 -0.61 19.53
N VAL A 320 32.72 0.08 18.38
CA VAL A 320 32.46 -0.53 17.06
C VAL A 320 33.47 -1.62 16.69
N GLY A 321 34.76 -1.41 17.00
CA GLY A 321 35.82 -2.36 16.67
C GLY A 321 36.34 -2.21 15.23
N GLU A 322 37.04 -3.22 14.73
CA GLU A 322 37.75 -3.13 13.45
C GLU A 322 36.80 -2.89 12.27
N VAL A 323 37.06 -1.80 11.55
CA VAL A 323 36.38 -1.46 10.30
C VAL A 323 37.41 -1.53 9.19
N SER A 324 37.25 -2.49 8.27
CA SER A 324 38.18 -2.68 7.15
C SER A 324 38.09 -1.53 6.15
N ASN A 325 39.23 -1.06 5.65
CA ASN A 325 39.33 0.01 4.65
C ASN A 325 39.23 -0.48 3.21
N THR A 326 38.94 -1.75 3.01
CA THR A 326 38.92 -2.35 1.67
C THR A 326 37.51 -2.32 1.11
N LEU A 327 37.43 -2.22 -0.22
CA LEU A 327 36.20 -2.53 -0.94
C LEU A 327 35.74 -3.97 -0.66
N PRO A 328 34.43 -4.22 -0.63
CA PRO A 328 33.93 -5.58 -0.47
C PRO A 328 34.40 -6.44 -1.65
N LYS A 329 35.02 -7.57 -1.34
CA LYS A 329 35.34 -8.57 -2.37
C LYS A 329 34.06 -9.28 -2.78
N ALA A 330 33.96 -9.62 -4.06
CA ALA A 330 32.82 -10.41 -4.53
C ALA A 330 32.93 -11.84 -3.99
N GLU A 331 31.86 -12.33 -3.37
CA GLU A 331 31.72 -13.68 -2.82
C GLU A 331 30.36 -14.22 -3.23
N LEU A 332 30.29 -15.50 -3.62
CA LEU A 332 29.03 -16.13 -3.98
C LEU A 332 28.21 -16.43 -2.72
N PRO A 333 26.89 -16.18 -2.73
CA PRO A 333 26.02 -16.57 -1.62
C PRO A 333 26.05 -18.09 -1.45
N ASN A 334 26.08 -18.56 -0.21
CA ASN A 334 26.03 -19.99 0.07
C ASN A 334 24.61 -20.53 -0.22
N PHE A 335 24.46 -21.16 -1.39
CA PHE A 335 23.19 -21.72 -1.86
C PHE A 335 22.65 -22.85 -0.97
N LYS A 336 23.49 -23.52 -0.17
CA LYS A 336 23.07 -24.64 0.68
C LYS A 336 22.16 -24.20 1.83
N ILE A 337 22.24 -22.94 2.26
CA ILE A 337 21.44 -22.37 3.35
C ILE A 337 20.03 -21.98 2.87
N ILE A 338 19.85 -21.74 1.56
CA ILE A 338 18.61 -21.19 0.98
C ILE A 338 17.34 -21.94 1.40
N PRO A 339 17.29 -23.29 1.40
CA PRO A 339 16.09 -24.03 1.80
C PRO A 339 15.61 -23.70 3.21
N ASP A 340 16.54 -23.40 4.12
CA ASP A 340 16.23 -23.13 5.53
C ASP A 340 15.75 -21.69 5.77
N ILE A 341 16.15 -20.75 4.90
CA ILE A 341 15.82 -19.33 5.04
C ILE A 341 14.69 -18.87 4.11
N ILE A 342 14.19 -19.74 3.22
CA ILE A 342 13.24 -19.35 2.16
C ILE A 342 11.94 -18.75 2.72
N ILE A 343 11.40 -19.30 3.82
CA ILE A 343 10.17 -18.80 4.46
C ILE A 343 10.39 -17.39 5.01
N ASN A 344 11.50 -17.17 5.72
CA ASN A 344 11.88 -15.86 6.25
C ASN A 344 12.14 -14.87 5.11
N GLY A 345 12.79 -15.32 4.02
CA GLY A 345 13.00 -14.55 2.80
C GLY A 345 11.69 -14.10 2.14
N ILE A 346 10.67 -14.97 2.06
CA ILE A 346 9.33 -14.60 1.55
C ILE A 346 8.73 -13.50 2.41
N MET A 347 8.74 -13.65 3.73
CA MET A 347 8.16 -12.67 4.64
C MET A 347 8.85 -11.30 4.55
N ILE A 348 10.19 -11.28 4.56
CA ILE A 348 10.96 -10.04 4.43
C ILE A 348 10.75 -9.41 3.05
N SER A 349 10.68 -10.19 1.97
CA SER A 349 10.45 -9.68 0.62
C SER A 349 9.09 -8.97 0.48
N ILE A 350 8.04 -9.49 1.12
CA ILE A 350 6.71 -8.85 1.13
C ILE A 350 6.81 -7.48 1.80
N VAL A 351 7.52 -7.39 2.94
CA VAL A 351 7.71 -6.11 3.65
C VAL A 351 8.46 -5.11 2.78
N ILE A 352 9.60 -5.53 2.20
CA ILE A 352 10.45 -4.67 1.35
C ILE A 352 9.65 -4.16 0.16
N MET A 353 8.94 -5.06 -0.54
CA MET A 353 8.11 -4.69 -1.69
C MET A 353 7.04 -3.66 -1.31
N THR A 354 6.31 -3.90 -0.23
CA THR A 354 5.22 -3.02 0.19
C THR A 354 5.73 -1.64 0.56
N VAL A 355 6.75 -1.55 1.42
CA VAL A 355 7.30 -0.26 1.87
C VAL A 355 7.90 0.51 0.70
N HIS A 356 8.59 -0.18 -0.22
CA HIS A 356 9.18 0.43 -1.40
C HIS A 356 8.11 1.02 -2.33
N LEU A 357 7.09 0.23 -2.68
CA LEU A 357 6.04 0.67 -3.62
C LEU A 357 5.09 1.71 -3.00
N SER A 358 4.76 1.60 -1.71
CA SER A 358 3.91 2.60 -1.05
C SER A 358 4.62 3.96 -0.98
N MET A 359 5.90 3.97 -0.59
CA MET A 359 6.66 5.21 -0.44
C MET A 359 6.97 5.86 -1.80
N THR A 360 7.38 5.08 -2.80
CA THR A 360 7.64 5.62 -4.15
C THR A 360 6.38 6.22 -4.76
N LYS A 361 5.22 5.58 -4.57
CA LYS A 361 3.92 6.12 -5.02
C LYS A 361 3.54 7.39 -4.26
N MET A 362 3.66 7.39 -2.93
CA MET A 362 3.38 8.57 -2.10
C MET A 362 4.27 9.77 -2.46
N LEU A 363 5.54 9.52 -2.80
CA LEU A 363 6.44 10.60 -3.24
C LEU A 363 6.10 11.11 -4.63
N ALA A 364 5.74 10.20 -5.54
CA ALA A 364 5.34 10.58 -6.88
C ALA A 364 4.05 11.42 -6.87
N THR A 365 3.10 11.10 -5.97
CA THR A 365 1.88 11.89 -5.77
C THR A 365 2.19 13.24 -5.13
N ASN A 366 2.97 13.26 -4.04
CA ASN A 366 3.28 14.49 -3.31
C ASN A 366 4.15 15.47 -4.11
N MET A 367 5.00 14.97 -5.00
CA MET A 367 5.94 15.77 -5.80
C MET A 367 5.53 15.85 -7.29
N ASN A 368 4.29 15.48 -7.63
CA ASN A 368 3.69 15.62 -8.96
C ASN A 368 4.46 14.96 -10.13
N TYR A 369 5.06 13.78 -9.92
CA TYR A 369 5.72 13.00 -10.99
C TYR A 369 5.11 11.60 -11.19
N GLU A 370 3.84 11.40 -10.82
CA GLU A 370 3.12 10.12 -10.95
C GLU A 370 3.22 9.48 -12.34
N LYS A 371 3.15 10.29 -13.40
CA LYS A 371 3.23 9.80 -14.79
C LYS A 371 4.59 9.21 -15.16
N GLU A 372 5.65 9.62 -14.47
CA GLU A 372 7.01 9.14 -14.70
C GLU A 372 7.34 7.89 -13.87
N LEU A 373 6.62 7.66 -12.77
CA LEU A 373 6.82 6.49 -11.91
C LEU A 373 6.23 5.24 -12.56
N ASN A 374 7.07 4.22 -12.76
CA ASN A 374 6.59 2.91 -13.18
C ASN A 374 6.72 1.90 -12.03
N SER A 375 5.60 1.62 -11.35
CA SER A 375 5.57 0.70 -10.20
C SER A 375 6.03 -0.73 -10.56
N GLY A 376 5.85 -1.17 -11.81
CA GLY A 376 6.36 -2.48 -12.24
C GLY A 376 7.89 -2.48 -12.33
N GLN A 377 8.47 -1.41 -12.88
CA GLN A 377 9.92 -1.23 -12.97
C GLN A 377 10.56 -1.05 -11.60
N GLU A 378 9.89 -0.39 -10.65
CA GLU A 378 10.37 -0.29 -9.26
C GLU A 378 10.57 -1.66 -8.60
N LEU A 379 9.70 -2.62 -8.90
CA LEU A 379 9.82 -3.98 -8.38
C LEU A 379 11.02 -4.73 -8.99
N TYR A 380 11.25 -4.54 -10.30
CA TYR A 380 12.48 -5.02 -10.94
C TYR A 380 13.72 -4.34 -10.34
N ALA A 381 13.67 -3.03 -10.10
CA ALA A 381 14.78 -2.28 -9.56
C ALA A 381 15.24 -2.80 -8.19
N ILE A 382 14.31 -2.93 -7.23
CA ILE A 382 14.65 -3.47 -5.91
C ILE A 382 15.12 -4.93 -5.96
N SER A 383 14.58 -5.73 -6.89
CA SER A 383 14.99 -7.12 -7.08
C SER A 383 16.42 -7.24 -7.62
N PHE A 384 16.78 -6.43 -8.62
CA PHE A 384 18.14 -6.40 -9.18
C PHE A 384 19.12 -5.80 -8.19
N THR A 385 18.76 -4.72 -7.49
CA THR A 385 19.59 -4.16 -6.42
C THR A 385 19.89 -5.20 -5.34
N SER A 386 18.90 -5.98 -4.89
CA SER A 386 19.10 -7.02 -3.87
C SER A 386 19.91 -8.23 -4.40
N THR A 387 19.59 -8.71 -5.60
CA THR A 387 20.28 -9.87 -6.20
C THR A 387 21.74 -9.54 -6.52
N ILE A 388 22.01 -8.38 -7.15
CA ILE A 388 23.37 -7.99 -7.52
C ILE A 388 24.21 -7.64 -6.29
N SER A 389 23.62 -6.98 -5.28
CA SER A 389 24.34 -6.68 -4.04
C SER A 389 24.75 -7.93 -3.27
N SER A 390 23.98 -9.02 -3.36
CA SER A 390 24.29 -10.28 -2.67
C SER A 390 25.51 -11.04 -3.20
N PHE A 391 26.11 -10.61 -4.31
CA PHE A 391 27.44 -11.07 -4.71
C PHE A 391 28.57 -10.41 -3.91
N PHE A 392 28.22 -9.55 -2.97
CA PHE A 392 29.12 -8.92 -2.02
C PHE A 392 28.60 -9.26 -0.61
N PRO A 393 29.47 -9.24 0.43
CA PRO A 393 29.05 -9.51 1.79
C PRO A 393 28.13 -8.38 2.31
N VAL A 394 26.83 -8.63 2.26
CA VAL A 394 25.79 -7.64 2.62
C VAL A 394 24.62 -8.30 3.35
N TYR A 395 23.80 -7.47 3.98
CA TYR A 395 22.48 -7.86 4.45
C TYR A 395 21.39 -7.12 3.63
N PRO A 396 20.11 -7.52 3.72
CA PRO A 396 19.09 -7.01 2.84
C PRO A 396 18.94 -5.48 2.91
N SER A 397 18.90 -4.84 1.73
CA SER A 397 18.67 -3.41 1.58
C SER A 397 17.20 -3.11 1.29
N ALA A 398 16.73 -1.94 1.73
CA ALA A 398 15.38 -1.46 1.50
C ALA A 398 15.32 0.07 1.44
N LEU A 399 14.17 0.61 1.07
CA LEU A 399 13.93 2.05 1.06
C LEU A 399 13.70 2.56 2.49
N ALA A 400 14.43 3.60 2.91
CA ALA A 400 14.29 4.22 4.22
C ALA A 400 13.41 5.48 4.17
N ILE A 401 12.25 5.43 4.84
CA ILE A 401 11.26 6.54 4.86
C ILE A 401 11.88 7.85 5.37
N GLY A 402 12.55 7.80 6.53
CA GLY A 402 13.15 8.98 7.15
C GLY A 402 14.25 9.62 6.30
N ARG A 403 15.17 8.79 5.74
CA ARG A 403 16.24 9.28 4.86
C ARG A 403 15.69 9.89 3.58
N THR A 404 14.71 9.24 2.95
CA THR A 404 14.05 9.79 1.77
C THR A 404 13.38 11.13 2.06
N MET A 405 12.75 11.30 3.23
CA MET A 405 12.17 12.60 3.59
C MET A 405 13.24 13.69 3.77
N VAL A 406 14.41 13.35 4.31
CA VAL A 406 15.53 14.28 4.39
C VAL A 406 16.05 14.62 2.99
N LEU A 407 16.21 13.63 2.11
CA LEU A 407 16.61 13.85 0.71
C LEU A 407 15.68 14.86 0.00
N VAL A 408 14.36 14.68 0.16
CA VAL A 408 13.34 15.58 -0.39
C VAL A 408 13.43 16.97 0.26
N SER A 409 13.61 17.03 1.58
CA SER A 409 13.71 18.29 2.32
C SER A 409 14.98 19.08 2.01
N SER A 410 16.07 18.40 1.67
CA SER A 410 17.32 19.00 1.16
C SER A 410 17.20 19.49 -0.29
N GLY A 411 16.06 19.25 -0.95
CA GLY A 411 15.81 19.67 -2.32
C GLY A 411 16.41 18.75 -3.37
N GLY A 412 16.62 17.45 -3.08
CA GLY A 412 16.96 16.48 -4.13
C GLY A 412 15.89 16.46 -5.20
N LYS A 413 16.30 16.42 -6.48
CA LYS A 413 15.40 16.50 -7.64
C LYS A 413 15.48 15.28 -8.54
N THR A 414 16.63 14.61 -8.60
CA THR A 414 16.82 13.43 -9.46
C THR A 414 17.53 12.29 -8.74
N GLN A 415 17.60 11.14 -9.41
CA GLN A 415 18.32 9.96 -8.90
C GLN A 415 19.83 10.15 -8.82
N LEU A 416 20.40 11.20 -9.43
CA LEU A 416 21.83 11.51 -9.33
C LEU A 416 22.26 11.74 -7.87
N THR A 417 21.32 12.09 -7.00
CA THR A 417 21.50 12.12 -5.54
C THR A 417 22.07 10.82 -4.97
N ASN A 418 21.62 9.66 -5.48
CA ASN A 418 22.11 8.34 -5.07
C ASN A 418 23.57 8.12 -5.49
N LEU A 419 24.01 8.69 -6.62
CA LEU A 419 25.41 8.63 -7.04
C LEU A 419 26.31 9.41 -6.07
N PHE A 420 25.93 10.65 -5.72
CA PHE A 420 26.71 11.45 -4.77
C PHE A 420 26.70 10.85 -3.37
N SER A 421 25.58 10.27 -2.93
CA SER A 421 25.51 9.51 -1.67
C SER A 421 26.45 8.30 -1.68
N ALA A 422 26.45 7.51 -2.76
CA ALA A 422 27.34 6.35 -2.90
C ALA A 422 28.82 6.77 -2.96
N ALA A 423 29.15 7.84 -3.69
CA ALA A 423 30.51 8.38 -3.77
C ALA A 423 31.02 8.86 -2.41
N PHE A 424 30.17 9.54 -1.62
CA PHE A 424 30.51 9.92 -0.25
C PHE A 424 30.75 8.69 0.63
N LEU A 425 29.89 7.67 0.57
CA LEU A 425 30.07 6.45 1.37
C LEU A 425 31.32 5.67 0.98
N LEU A 426 31.65 5.64 -0.31
CA LEU A 426 32.93 5.08 -0.77
C LEU A 426 34.12 5.83 -0.15
N PHE A 427 34.08 7.15 -0.11
CA PHE A 427 35.09 7.95 0.59
C PHE A 427 35.16 7.63 2.09
N VAL A 428 34.01 7.49 2.77
CA VAL A 428 33.98 7.11 4.19
C VAL A 428 34.62 5.75 4.42
N ILE A 429 34.32 4.74 3.60
CA ILE A 429 34.89 3.38 3.73
C ILE A 429 36.42 3.42 3.56
N LEU A 430 36.92 4.11 2.54
CA LEU A 430 38.34 4.10 2.20
C LEU A 430 39.19 5.00 3.12
N ALA A 431 38.67 6.15 3.54
CA ALA A 431 39.45 7.17 4.27
C ALA A 431 39.08 7.27 5.76
N ILE A 432 37.80 7.19 6.10
CA ILE A 432 37.31 7.40 7.48
C ILE A 432 37.20 6.08 8.27
N GLY A 433 37.15 4.93 7.58
CA GLY A 433 37.01 3.58 8.15
C GLY A 433 37.76 3.35 9.47
N PRO A 434 39.09 3.56 9.54
CA PRO A 434 39.88 3.28 10.75
C PRO A 434 39.47 4.13 11.95
N PHE A 435 39.07 5.38 11.71
CA PHE A 435 38.70 6.30 12.78
C PHE A 435 37.40 5.87 13.47
N LEU A 436 36.57 5.08 12.80
CA LEU A 436 35.34 4.53 13.38
C LEU A 436 35.61 3.45 14.44
N TYR A 437 36.83 2.91 14.55
CA TYR A 437 37.19 1.89 15.54
C TYR A 437 36.84 2.31 16.98
N HIS A 438 37.17 3.56 17.32
CA HIS A 438 36.98 4.11 18.65
C HIS A 438 35.55 4.56 18.93
N LEU A 439 34.62 4.48 17.97
CA LEU A 439 33.26 4.96 18.15
C LEU A 439 32.51 4.13 19.21
N PRO A 440 31.99 4.74 20.28
CA PRO A 440 31.16 4.05 21.26
C PRO A 440 29.79 3.64 20.70
N MET A 441 29.36 2.40 20.98
CA MET A 441 28.09 1.83 20.53
C MET A 441 26.87 2.58 21.07
N CYS A 442 26.93 3.07 22.31
CA CYS A 442 25.86 3.81 22.96
C CYS A 442 25.40 5.06 22.18
N ILE A 443 26.31 5.71 21.45
CA ILE A 443 26.01 6.89 20.63
C ILE A 443 25.21 6.49 19.38
N LEU A 444 25.58 5.38 18.73
CA LEU A 444 24.84 4.84 17.59
C LEU A 444 23.41 4.49 18.00
N SER A 445 23.24 3.80 19.12
CA SER A 445 21.95 3.41 19.68
C SER A 445 21.10 4.62 20.05
N SER A 446 21.72 5.67 20.59
CA SER A 446 21.07 6.96 20.86
C SER A 446 20.62 7.69 19.58
N ILE A 447 21.43 7.67 18.52
CA ILE A 447 21.05 8.23 17.20
C ILE A 447 19.83 7.49 16.63
N ILE A 448 19.80 6.16 16.72
CA ILE A 448 18.65 5.36 16.27
C ILE A 448 17.41 5.70 17.10
N ALA A 449 17.52 5.70 18.43
CA ALA A 449 16.42 6.03 19.32
C ALA A 449 15.82 7.41 18.98
N PHE A 450 16.66 8.40 18.70
CA PHE A 450 16.23 9.74 18.26
C PHE A 450 15.54 9.71 16.88
N ALA A 451 16.07 8.95 15.91
CA ALA A 451 15.50 8.83 14.56
C ALA A 451 14.09 8.20 14.55
N LEU A 452 13.81 7.29 15.50
CA LEU A 452 12.51 6.61 15.63
C LEU A 452 11.35 7.54 16.02
N ARG A 453 11.61 8.78 16.50
CA ARG A 453 10.52 9.71 16.86
C ARG A 453 9.56 10.00 15.70
N SER A 454 10.08 9.97 14.47
CA SER A 454 9.27 10.17 13.26
C SER A 454 8.21 9.07 13.10
N MET A 455 8.55 7.82 13.48
CA MET A 455 7.65 6.68 13.46
C MET A 455 6.65 6.77 14.61
N PHE A 456 7.08 7.15 15.82
CA PHE A 456 6.19 7.37 16.96
C PHE A 456 5.22 8.54 16.77
N LYS A 457 5.56 9.54 15.96
CA LYS A 457 4.63 10.64 15.60
C LYS A 457 3.36 10.12 14.93
N ASN A 458 3.40 8.95 14.29
CA ASN A 458 2.21 8.32 13.71
C ASN A 458 1.16 7.96 14.78
N LEU A 459 1.56 7.71 16.04
CA LEU A 459 0.62 7.48 17.15
C LEU A 459 -0.34 8.67 17.32
N LEU A 460 0.12 9.89 17.09
CA LEU A 460 -0.69 11.10 17.21
C LEU A 460 -1.74 11.22 16.09
N THR A 461 -1.56 10.51 14.97
CA THR A 461 -2.49 10.55 13.84
C THR A 461 -3.71 9.66 14.01
N ILE A 462 -3.69 8.75 15.00
CA ILE A 462 -4.76 7.75 15.23
C ILE A 462 -6.15 8.38 15.36
N LYS A 463 -6.26 9.49 16.10
CA LYS A 463 -7.53 10.19 16.33
C LYS A 463 -8.12 10.71 15.02
N SER A 464 -7.28 11.28 14.17
CA SER A 464 -7.70 11.79 12.86
C SER A 464 -8.21 10.67 11.95
N VAL A 465 -7.46 9.56 11.88
CA VAL A 465 -7.84 8.38 11.10
C VAL A 465 -9.16 7.79 11.60
N TRP A 466 -9.31 7.63 12.91
CA TRP A 466 -10.53 7.08 13.52
C TRP A 466 -11.76 7.93 13.23
N MET A 467 -11.63 9.26 13.30
CA MET A 467 -12.73 10.18 13.00
C MET A 467 -13.13 10.18 11.53
N SER A 468 -12.20 9.89 10.61
CA SER A 468 -12.50 9.77 9.18
C SER A 468 -13.10 8.41 8.82
N SER A 469 -12.52 7.32 9.31
CA SER A 469 -12.93 5.96 8.98
C SER A 469 -12.59 5.02 10.15
N GLN A 470 -13.63 4.56 10.83
CA GLN A 470 -13.50 3.64 11.97
C GLN A 470 -12.77 2.36 11.58
N TYR A 471 -13.07 1.80 10.41
CA TYR A 471 -12.42 0.59 9.91
C TYR A 471 -10.92 0.80 9.67
N ASP A 472 -10.51 1.93 9.11
CA ASP A 472 -9.08 2.20 8.89
C ASP A 472 -8.35 2.48 10.22
N GLY A 473 -9.05 3.08 11.19
CA GLY A 473 -8.59 3.21 12.56
C GLY A 473 -8.39 1.84 13.24
N MET A 474 -9.31 0.89 13.04
CA MET A 474 -9.18 -0.49 13.54
C MET A 474 -7.98 -1.21 12.91
N ILE A 475 -7.78 -1.08 11.59
CA ILE A 475 -6.62 -1.68 10.90
C ILE A 475 -5.31 -1.15 11.49
N TRP A 476 -5.24 0.16 11.75
CA TRP A 476 -4.07 0.77 12.37
C TRP A 476 -3.81 0.20 13.78
N ILE A 477 -4.85 0.11 14.62
CA ILE A 477 -4.74 -0.39 16.00
C ILE A 477 -4.32 -1.85 16.02
N VAL A 478 -4.99 -2.70 15.25
CA VAL A 478 -4.67 -4.13 15.16
C VAL A 478 -3.25 -4.31 14.65
N SER A 479 -2.83 -3.52 13.66
CA SER A 479 -1.48 -3.58 13.11
C SER A 479 -0.41 -3.21 14.13
N PHE A 480 -0.63 -2.14 14.88
CA PHE A 480 0.27 -1.74 15.96
C PHE A 480 0.33 -2.80 17.08
N LEU A 481 -0.81 -3.21 17.63
CA LEU A 481 -0.85 -4.13 18.78
C LEU A 481 -0.30 -5.51 18.42
N THR A 482 -0.68 -6.07 17.27
CA THR A 482 -0.16 -7.38 16.85
C THR A 482 1.35 -7.32 16.62
N THR A 483 1.86 -6.26 15.98
CA THR A 483 3.31 -6.10 15.78
C THR A 483 4.08 -5.87 17.07
N VAL A 484 3.50 -5.24 18.10
CA VAL A 484 4.16 -5.02 19.41
C VAL A 484 4.17 -6.32 20.24
N PHE A 485 3.04 -7.02 20.35
CA PHE A 485 2.94 -8.20 21.21
C PHE A 485 3.48 -9.48 20.58
N THR A 486 3.57 -9.54 19.26
CA THR A 486 4.21 -10.63 18.50
C THR A 486 5.50 -10.15 17.86
N ASP A 487 6.25 -11.04 17.21
CA ASP A 487 7.38 -10.63 16.39
C ASP A 487 6.93 -9.89 15.12
N ILE A 488 7.82 -9.06 14.58
CA ILE A 488 7.55 -8.20 13.41
C ILE A 488 6.95 -8.97 12.23
N VAL A 489 7.44 -10.18 11.96
CA VAL A 489 6.95 -11.04 10.86
C VAL A 489 5.48 -11.39 11.04
N TYR A 490 5.11 -11.94 12.21
CA TYR A 490 3.75 -12.37 12.49
C TYR A 490 2.79 -11.20 12.59
N GLY A 491 3.23 -10.08 13.18
CA GLY A 491 2.47 -8.83 13.24
C GLY A 491 2.01 -8.38 11.85
N LEU A 492 2.90 -8.39 10.86
CA LEU A 492 2.54 -8.00 9.50
C LEU A 492 1.50 -8.95 8.88
N VAL A 493 1.71 -10.27 8.97
CA VAL A 493 0.81 -11.27 8.36
C VAL A 493 -0.60 -11.16 8.94
N ILE A 494 -0.71 -11.09 10.27
CA ILE A 494 -2.00 -10.94 10.96
C ILE A 494 -2.69 -9.64 10.54
N SER A 495 -1.92 -8.56 10.40
CA SER A 495 -2.44 -7.25 9.97
C SER A 495 -3.01 -7.28 8.56
N ILE A 496 -2.33 -7.97 7.62
CA ILE A 496 -2.79 -8.09 6.22
C ILE A 496 -4.09 -8.89 6.17
N ILE A 497 -4.15 -10.01 6.88
CA ILE A 497 -5.37 -10.84 6.96
C ILE A 497 -6.52 -10.03 7.54
N PHE A 498 -6.27 -9.26 8.60
CA PHE A 498 -7.28 -8.40 9.21
C PHE A 498 -7.74 -7.30 8.24
N ALA A 499 -6.83 -6.64 7.52
CA ALA A 499 -7.18 -5.62 6.54
C ALA A 499 -8.07 -6.19 5.41
N LEU A 500 -7.72 -7.37 4.88
CA LEU A 500 -8.55 -8.06 3.89
C LEU A 500 -9.93 -8.43 4.46
N PHE A 501 -9.98 -8.90 5.71
CA PHE A 501 -11.23 -9.23 6.38
C PHE A 501 -12.15 -8.01 6.53
N THR A 502 -11.60 -6.82 6.81
CA THR A 502 -12.41 -5.60 6.88
C THR A 502 -13.07 -5.25 5.54
N ILE A 503 -12.46 -5.57 4.40
CA ILE A 503 -13.07 -5.36 3.07
C ILE A 503 -14.33 -6.23 2.95
N VAL A 504 -14.25 -7.50 3.35
CA VAL A 504 -15.40 -8.41 3.35
C VAL A 504 -16.54 -7.89 4.21
N LEU A 505 -16.23 -7.42 5.44
CA LEU A 505 -17.23 -6.85 6.34
C LEU A 505 -17.91 -5.60 5.77
N ARG A 506 -17.16 -4.73 5.08
CA ARG A 506 -17.69 -3.52 4.44
C ARG A 506 -18.64 -3.87 3.28
N THR A 507 -18.36 -4.94 2.54
CA THR A 507 -19.20 -5.38 1.41
C THR A 507 -20.49 -6.08 1.85
N GLN A 508 -20.50 -6.72 3.01
CA GLN A 508 -21.66 -7.47 3.51
C GLN A 508 -22.86 -6.61 3.95
N LYS A 509 -22.63 -5.37 4.38
CA LYS A 509 -23.69 -4.48 4.91
C LYS A 509 -23.88 -3.21 4.06
N PRO A 510 -24.25 -3.35 2.77
CA PRO A 510 -24.60 -2.19 1.96
C PRO A 510 -25.83 -1.49 2.52
N LYS A 511 -25.89 -0.17 2.36
CA LYS A 511 -27.08 0.60 2.72
C LYS A 511 -28.13 0.43 1.63
N TRP A 512 -29.40 0.42 2.02
CA TRP A 512 -30.50 0.47 1.09
C TRP A 512 -31.54 1.46 1.59
N SER A 513 -32.29 2.03 0.67
CA SER A 513 -33.35 2.99 0.95
C SER A 513 -34.55 2.72 0.03
N LEU A 514 -35.74 2.84 0.62
CA LEU A 514 -36.98 2.88 -0.13
C LEU A 514 -37.34 4.36 -0.34
N LEU A 515 -37.39 4.76 -1.60
CA LEU A 515 -37.63 6.14 -2.02
C LEU A 515 -39.03 6.26 -2.61
N PHE A 516 -39.72 7.35 -2.28
CA PHE A 516 -41.05 7.63 -2.79
C PHE A 516 -41.07 8.93 -3.61
N PRO A 517 -41.90 8.99 -4.67
CA PRO A 517 -42.11 10.21 -5.44
C PRO A 517 -42.85 11.24 -4.59
N VAL A 518 -42.29 12.44 -4.44
CA VAL A 518 -42.98 13.57 -3.78
C VAL A 518 -43.61 14.50 -4.81
N ALA A 519 -43.03 14.57 -6.00
CA ALA A 519 -43.58 15.22 -7.18
C ALA A 519 -43.11 14.47 -8.44
N SER A 520 -43.60 14.84 -9.61
CA SER A 520 -43.20 14.22 -10.90
C SER A 520 -41.69 14.22 -11.15
N SER A 521 -40.92 15.08 -10.48
CA SER A 521 -39.47 15.24 -10.66
C SER A 521 -38.61 14.99 -9.42
N PHE A 522 -39.21 14.78 -8.23
CA PHE A 522 -38.47 14.68 -6.96
C PHE A 522 -38.81 13.41 -6.20
N ILE A 523 -37.77 12.71 -5.75
CA ILE A 523 -37.86 11.48 -4.96
C ILE A 523 -37.12 11.70 -3.63
N ILE A 524 -37.74 11.37 -2.49
CA ILE A 524 -37.15 11.55 -1.16
C ILE A 524 -37.00 10.17 -0.48
N PRO A 525 -35.87 9.90 0.21
CA PRO A 525 -35.72 8.71 1.03
C PRO A 525 -36.61 8.78 2.28
N LEU A 526 -37.26 7.68 2.63
CA LEU A 526 -37.88 7.56 3.94
C LEU A 526 -36.83 7.65 5.04
N SER A 527 -37.00 8.62 5.92
CA SER A 527 -36.19 8.73 7.13
C SER A 527 -36.43 7.50 8.01
N ARG A 528 -35.33 6.83 8.39
CA ARG A 528 -35.29 5.56 9.14
C ARG A 528 -35.72 5.69 10.61
N ASN A 529 -36.53 6.69 10.96
CA ASN A 529 -37.14 6.77 12.28
C ASN A 529 -38.35 5.85 12.32
N LYS A 530 -38.20 4.72 13.03
CA LYS A 530 -39.28 3.75 13.34
C LYS A 530 -40.48 4.36 14.11
N SER A 531 -40.43 5.64 14.45
CA SER A 531 -41.37 6.34 15.33
C SER A 531 -42.12 7.47 14.62
N LYS A 532 -42.58 7.23 13.38
CA LYS A 532 -43.67 8.05 12.83
C LYS A 532 -44.95 7.21 12.92
N SER A 533 -45.94 7.76 13.60
CA SER A 533 -47.17 7.05 13.94
C SER A 533 -47.95 6.68 12.68
N LEU A 534 -48.93 5.78 12.79
CA LEU A 534 -49.83 5.44 11.69
C LEU A 534 -50.47 6.69 11.04
N GLY A 535 -50.69 7.76 11.82
CA GLY A 535 -51.23 9.03 11.34
C GLY A 535 -50.29 9.78 10.38
N ASP A 536 -48.99 9.86 10.68
CA ASP A 536 -48.01 10.53 9.80
C ASP A 536 -47.86 9.81 8.44
N LYS A 537 -48.05 8.49 8.41
CA LYS A 537 -48.01 7.70 7.18
C LYS A 537 -49.23 7.96 6.29
N VAL A 538 -50.39 8.19 6.91
CA VAL A 538 -51.62 8.57 6.20
C VAL A 538 -51.52 10.02 5.71
N ASP A 539 -50.93 10.93 6.49
CA ASP A 539 -50.73 12.33 6.12
C ASP A 539 -49.70 12.51 4.98
N GLU A 540 -48.64 11.70 4.93
CA GLU A 540 -47.71 11.67 3.78
C GLU A 540 -48.38 11.13 2.50
N ILE A 541 -49.33 10.18 2.63
CA ILE A 541 -50.14 9.67 1.52
C ILE A 541 -51.19 10.70 1.07
N SER A 542 -51.82 11.43 2.00
CA SER A 542 -52.80 12.49 1.69
C SER A 542 -52.15 13.75 1.14
N ASN A 543 -50.88 14.03 1.46
CA ASN A 543 -50.11 15.10 0.81
C ASN A 543 -49.77 14.75 -0.66
N TRP A 544 -49.97 13.50 -1.08
CA TRP A 544 -50.02 13.10 -2.50
C TRP A 544 -51.37 13.48 -3.15
N ASN A 545 -51.91 14.64 -2.79
CA ASN A 545 -53.07 15.24 -3.43
C ASN A 545 -52.60 16.04 -4.65
N GLY A 546 -52.31 15.32 -5.74
CA GLY A 546 -52.07 15.87 -7.07
C GLY A 546 -52.96 15.20 -8.09
N GLU A 547 -54.21 15.65 -8.17
CA GLU A 547 -55.15 15.60 -9.31
C GLU A 547 -55.47 14.26 -10.03
N ASN A 548 -54.85 13.13 -9.69
CA ASN A 548 -55.09 11.84 -10.35
C ASN A 548 -55.50 10.75 -9.34
N GLU A 549 -56.81 10.60 -9.13
CA GLU A 549 -57.44 9.55 -8.31
C GLU A 549 -57.06 8.11 -8.74
N TYR A 550 -56.43 7.92 -9.92
CA TYR A 550 -56.13 6.62 -10.54
C TYR A 550 -54.64 6.27 -10.65
N SER A 551 -53.74 6.96 -9.94
CA SER A 551 -52.31 6.67 -10.05
C SER A 551 -51.88 5.41 -9.25
N PRO A 552 -51.11 4.49 -9.87
CA PRO A 552 -50.59 3.29 -9.20
C PRO A 552 -49.63 3.66 -8.07
N LEU A 553 -49.67 2.92 -6.96
CA LEU A 553 -48.73 3.14 -5.87
C LEU A 553 -47.37 2.54 -6.26
N PHE A 554 -46.35 3.39 -6.39
CA PHE A 554 -45.01 2.94 -6.73
C PHE A 554 -43.94 3.46 -5.77
N ALA A 555 -42.89 2.66 -5.59
CA ALA A 555 -41.69 3.03 -4.85
C ALA A 555 -40.42 2.61 -5.59
N VAL A 556 -39.33 3.33 -5.32
CA VAL A 556 -38.00 3.03 -5.84
C VAL A 556 -37.15 2.41 -4.75
N HIS A 557 -36.78 1.15 -4.91
CA HIS A 557 -35.80 0.49 -4.04
C HIS A 557 -34.39 0.74 -4.57
N ARG A 558 -33.60 1.47 -3.79
CA ARG A 558 -32.19 1.75 -4.09
C ARG A 558 -31.29 0.95 -3.16
N PHE A 559 -30.37 0.19 -3.75
CA PHE A 559 -29.38 -0.60 -3.02
C PHE A 559 -27.95 -0.11 -3.33
N GLU A 560 -27.19 0.22 -2.29
CA GLU A 560 -25.86 0.84 -2.40
C GLU A 560 -24.73 -0.19 -2.22
N GLY A 561 -24.57 -1.09 -3.18
CA GLY A 561 -23.47 -2.06 -3.18
C GLY A 561 -23.45 -3.00 -4.39
N PRO A 562 -22.35 -3.74 -4.60
CA PRO A 562 -22.34 -4.84 -5.56
C PRO A 562 -23.30 -5.94 -5.08
N LEU A 563 -23.87 -6.73 -5.99
CA LEU A 563 -24.72 -7.86 -5.65
C LEU A 563 -23.94 -9.16 -5.78
N VAL A 564 -23.42 -9.65 -4.65
CA VAL A 564 -22.55 -10.82 -4.59
C VAL A 564 -23.04 -11.82 -3.55
N PHE A 565 -22.50 -13.03 -3.55
CA PHE A 565 -22.86 -14.11 -2.62
C PHE A 565 -22.78 -13.72 -1.14
N THR A 566 -22.02 -12.68 -0.79
CA THR A 566 -21.88 -12.21 0.60
C THR A 566 -23.04 -11.32 1.08
N ASN A 567 -23.78 -10.68 0.17
CA ASN A 567 -24.85 -9.73 0.52
C ASN A 567 -26.18 -9.97 -0.24
N GLY A 568 -26.24 -11.00 -1.07
CA GLY A 568 -27.44 -11.37 -1.83
C GLY A 568 -28.67 -11.58 -0.95
N ASP A 569 -28.55 -12.33 0.15
CA ASP A 569 -29.67 -12.55 1.08
C ASP A 569 -30.17 -11.23 1.68
N MET A 570 -29.27 -10.32 2.05
CA MET A 570 -29.65 -9.00 2.58
C MET A 570 -30.39 -8.17 1.52
N PHE A 571 -29.98 -8.25 0.24
CA PHE A 571 -30.69 -7.60 -0.85
C PHE A 571 -32.10 -8.19 -1.03
N ARG A 572 -32.22 -9.54 -1.03
CA ARG A 572 -33.51 -10.24 -1.09
C ARG A 572 -34.44 -9.76 0.01
N ASP A 573 -34.00 -9.87 1.26
CA ASP A 573 -34.80 -9.56 2.43
C ASP A 573 -35.17 -8.06 2.43
N SER A 574 -34.29 -7.18 1.94
CA SER A 574 -34.60 -5.75 1.78
C SER A 574 -35.66 -5.47 0.70
N CYS A 575 -35.64 -6.22 -0.40
CA CYS A 575 -36.67 -6.14 -1.43
C CYS A 575 -38.01 -6.68 -0.92
N PHE A 576 -38.00 -7.82 -0.20
CA PHE A 576 -39.20 -8.40 0.40
C PHE A 576 -39.83 -7.44 1.42
N ASN A 577 -39.03 -6.85 2.32
CA ASN A 577 -39.52 -5.83 3.24
C ASN A 577 -40.11 -4.61 2.51
N SER A 578 -39.54 -4.22 1.36
CA SER A 578 -40.07 -3.11 0.55
C SER A 578 -41.41 -3.48 -0.09
N MET A 579 -41.57 -4.71 -0.55
CA MET A 579 -42.83 -5.25 -1.10
C MET A 579 -43.92 -5.34 -0.02
N ASP A 580 -43.56 -5.81 1.17
CA ASP A 580 -44.48 -5.89 2.31
C ASP A 580 -44.93 -4.49 2.77
N GLU A 581 -44.01 -3.52 2.82
CA GLU A 581 -44.35 -2.13 3.16
C GLU A 581 -45.31 -1.51 2.13
N LEU A 582 -45.07 -1.75 0.83
CA LEU A 582 -45.98 -1.30 -0.23
C LEU A 582 -47.37 -1.90 -0.08
N LYS A 583 -47.45 -3.19 0.22
CA LYS A 583 -48.73 -3.91 0.40
C LYS A 583 -49.51 -3.38 1.60
N GLU A 584 -48.83 -3.11 2.71
CA GLU A 584 -49.48 -2.54 3.91
C GLU A 584 -50.00 -1.12 3.65
N ARG A 585 -49.28 -0.30 2.87
CA ARG A 585 -49.74 1.05 2.48
C ARG A 585 -51.00 0.99 1.60
N VAL A 586 -51.09 0.03 0.68
CA VAL A 586 -52.32 -0.18 -0.11
C VAL A 586 -53.48 -0.59 0.81
N ARG A 587 -53.23 -1.47 1.78
CA ARG A 587 -54.25 -1.88 2.75
C ARG A 587 -54.78 -0.68 3.56
N ILE A 588 -53.90 0.19 4.03
CA ILE A 588 -54.27 1.42 4.74
C ILE A 588 -55.09 2.33 3.82
N ARG A 589 -54.62 2.59 2.59
CA ARG A 589 -55.32 3.41 1.59
C ARG A 589 -56.74 2.91 1.34
N ASN A 590 -56.91 1.60 1.18
CA ASN A 590 -58.22 1.00 0.94
C ASN A 590 -59.15 1.04 2.17
N SER A 591 -58.61 1.02 3.39
CA SER A 591 -59.40 1.11 4.62
C SER A 591 -59.99 2.49 4.89
N SER A 592 -59.37 3.55 4.35
CA SER A 592 -59.83 4.94 4.45
C SER A 592 -60.83 5.35 3.37
N VAL A 593 -61.16 4.47 2.41
CA VAL A 593 -62.09 4.75 1.30
C VAL A 593 -63.41 3.96 1.51
N PRO A 594 -64.61 4.58 1.38
CA PRO A 594 -65.89 3.90 1.56
C PRO A 594 -66.11 2.73 0.59
N GLY A 595 -66.85 1.72 1.06
CA GLY A 595 -66.91 0.34 0.53
C GLY A 595 -67.24 0.12 -0.96
N ASP A 596 -67.84 1.09 -1.66
CA ASP A 596 -68.29 0.92 -3.04
C ASP A 596 -67.20 1.13 -4.11
N MET A 597 -66.01 1.64 -3.75
CA MET A 597 -64.86 1.81 -4.66
C MET A 597 -63.73 0.78 -4.45
N THR A 598 -63.93 -0.21 -3.58
CA THR A 598 -62.89 -1.18 -3.20
C THR A 598 -62.45 -2.13 -4.33
N SER A 599 -63.19 -2.18 -5.44
CA SER A 599 -62.89 -3.04 -6.60
C SER A 599 -61.82 -2.52 -7.56
N LEU A 600 -61.33 -1.28 -7.38
CA LEU A 600 -60.21 -0.74 -8.14
C LEU A 600 -58.90 -1.12 -7.43
N ILE A 601 -58.45 -2.36 -7.67
CA ILE A 601 -57.14 -2.84 -7.24
C ILE A 601 -56.09 -1.92 -7.88
N SER A 602 -55.49 -1.02 -7.09
CA SER A 602 -54.35 -0.24 -7.56
C SER A 602 -53.17 -1.18 -7.82
N ASP A 603 -52.65 -1.18 -9.05
CA ASP A 603 -51.44 -1.90 -9.39
C ASP A 603 -50.28 -1.37 -8.54
N ILE A 604 -49.56 -2.29 -7.88
CA ILE A 604 -48.38 -1.97 -7.07
C ILE A 604 -47.17 -2.11 -7.97
N VAL A 605 -46.37 -1.06 -8.08
CA VAL A 605 -45.14 -1.08 -8.90
C VAL A 605 -43.91 -0.90 -8.01
N LEU A 606 -42.97 -1.84 -8.05
CA LEU A 606 -41.67 -1.71 -7.41
C LEU A 606 -40.59 -1.47 -8.46
N ILE A 607 -39.95 -0.31 -8.40
CA ILE A 607 -38.83 0.06 -9.26
C ILE A 607 -37.53 -0.28 -8.55
N LEU A 608 -36.72 -1.19 -9.10
CA LEU A 608 -35.38 -1.47 -8.62
C LEU A 608 -34.36 -0.56 -9.32
N ASP A 609 -33.63 0.24 -8.55
CA ASP A 609 -32.55 1.12 -9.05
C ASP A 609 -31.19 0.40 -9.01
N PHE A 610 -30.68 0.01 -10.18
CA PHE A 610 -29.37 -0.65 -10.34
C PHE A 610 -28.22 0.36 -10.58
N SER A 611 -28.46 1.67 -10.50
CA SER A 611 -27.42 2.69 -10.75
C SER A 611 -26.18 2.56 -9.84
N ARG A 612 -26.36 1.99 -8.64
CA ARG A 612 -25.29 1.77 -7.65
C ARG A 612 -24.78 0.32 -7.61
N ILE A 613 -25.36 -0.58 -8.41
CA ILE A 613 -24.95 -1.98 -8.50
C ILE A 613 -23.88 -2.11 -9.59
N SER A 614 -22.61 -2.17 -9.15
CA SER A 614 -21.46 -2.21 -10.06
C SER A 614 -21.27 -3.58 -10.71
N GLN A 615 -21.48 -4.66 -9.96
CA GLN A 615 -21.25 -6.05 -10.38
C GLN A 615 -22.29 -6.99 -9.79
N ILE A 616 -22.57 -8.07 -10.51
CA ILE A 616 -23.52 -9.12 -10.11
C ILE A 616 -22.85 -10.47 -10.36
N ASP A 617 -22.80 -11.33 -9.34
CA ASP A 617 -22.32 -12.71 -9.48
C ASP A 617 -23.47 -13.71 -9.68
N LEU A 618 -23.14 -15.00 -9.78
CA LEU A 618 -24.13 -16.06 -9.97
C LEU A 618 -25.14 -16.16 -8.81
N ALA A 619 -24.71 -15.92 -7.57
CA ALA A 619 -25.62 -15.93 -6.42
C ALA A 619 -26.58 -14.74 -6.46
N GLY A 620 -26.08 -13.55 -6.84
CA GLY A 620 -26.89 -12.37 -7.08
C GLY A 620 -27.95 -12.59 -8.17
N ILE A 621 -27.61 -13.28 -9.25
CA ILE A 621 -28.57 -13.66 -10.31
C ILE A 621 -29.68 -14.57 -9.76
N LYS A 622 -29.33 -15.55 -8.91
CA LYS A 622 -30.33 -16.43 -8.27
C LYS A 622 -31.27 -15.63 -7.37
N VAL A 623 -30.72 -14.73 -6.55
CA VAL A 623 -31.51 -13.84 -5.69
C VAL A 623 -32.46 -12.96 -6.51
N ILE A 624 -32.01 -12.40 -7.63
CA ILE A 624 -32.89 -11.61 -8.51
C ILE A 624 -34.04 -12.48 -9.04
N ASN A 625 -33.77 -13.72 -9.43
CA ASN A 625 -34.84 -14.64 -9.84
C ASN A 625 -35.83 -14.94 -8.71
N GLU A 626 -35.36 -15.12 -7.48
CA GLU A 626 -36.23 -15.28 -6.29
C GLU A 626 -37.11 -14.04 -6.08
N ILE A 627 -36.53 -12.83 -6.18
CA ILE A 627 -37.25 -11.55 -6.07
C ILE A 627 -38.33 -11.43 -7.15
N ILE A 628 -38.00 -11.79 -8.39
CA ILE A 628 -38.96 -11.78 -9.50
C ILE A 628 -40.12 -12.74 -9.22
N THR A 629 -39.83 -14.00 -8.84
CA THR A 629 -40.88 -14.97 -8.54
C THR A 629 -41.75 -14.56 -7.35
N HIS A 630 -41.16 -13.91 -6.34
CA HIS A 630 -41.89 -13.44 -5.18
C HIS A 630 -42.80 -12.24 -5.53
N ALA A 631 -42.31 -11.31 -6.35
CA ALA A 631 -43.11 -10.20 -6.87
C ALA A 631 -44.30 -10.71 -7.69
N GLU A 632 -44.09 -11.72 -8.55
CA GLU A 632 -45.14 -12.38 -9.33
C GLU A 632 -46.20 -13.03 -8.42
N MET A 633 -45.79 -13.72 -7.35
CA MET A 633 -46.71 -14.30 -6.36
C MET A 633 -47.54 -13.24 -5.62
N LEU A 634 -46.94 -12.07 -5.32
CA LEU A 634 -47.62 -10.96 -4.66
C LEU A 634 -48.42 -10.06 -5.60
N LYS A 635 -48.41 -10.33 -6.93
CA LYS A 635 -48.98 -9.47 -7.98
C LYS A 635 -48.44 -8.03 -7.95
N ILE A 636 -47.15 -7.88 -7.65
CA ILE A 636 -46.44 -6.61 -7.70
C ILE A 636 -45.68 -6.54 -9.03
N GLN A 637 -45.89 -5.49 -9.81
CA GLN A 637 -45.14 -5.28 -11.06
C GLN A 637 -43.73 -4.78 -10.75
N LEU A 638 -42.72 -5.51 -11.22
CA LEU A 638 -41.32 -5.15 -11.04
C LEU A 638 -40.79 -4.39 -12.26
N ILE A 639 -40.09 -3.27 -12.03
CA ILE A 639 -39.39 -2.51 -13.07
C ILE A 639 -37.92 -2.40 -12.69
N ILE A 640 -37.01 -2.61 -13.64
CA ILE A 640 -35.56 -2.47 -13.41
C ILE A 640 -35.06 -1.21 -14.11
N THR A 641 -34.17 -0.46 -13.46
CA THR A 641 -33.64 0.80 -14.00
C THR A 641 -32.13 0.90 -13.89
N SER A 642 -31.49 1.62 -14.81
CA SER A 642 -30.05 1.96 -14.77
C SER A 642 -29.11 0.76 -14.66
N LEU A 643 -29.39 -0.29 -15.44
CA LEU A 643 -28.59 -1.50 -15.48
C LEU A 643 -27.22 -1.24 -16.14
N SER A 644 -26.13 -1.57 -15.46
CA SER A 644 -24.79 -1.46 -16.03
C SER A 644 -24.57 -2.47 -17.17
N TYR A 645 -23.68 -2.17 -18.12
CA TYR A 645 -23.37 -3.08 -19.25
C TYR A 645 -22.94 -4.48 -18.78
N SER A 646 -22.14 -4.56 -17.71
CA SER A 646 -21.69 -5.84 -17.12
C SER A 646 -22.86 -6.65 -16.53
N ALA A 647 -23.76 -5.98 -15.79
CA ALA A 647 -24.96 -6.59 -15.25
C ALA A 647 -25.91 -7.07 -16.35
N SER A 648 -26.09 -6.26 -17.40
CA SER A 648 -26.95 -6.59 -18.55
C SER A 648 -26.47 -7.83 -19.31
N LYS A 649 -25.14 -7.95 -19.55
CA LYS A 649 -24.55 -9.15 -20.14
C LYS A 649 -24.83 -10.41 -19.29
N SER A 650 -24.82 -10.25 -17.97
CA SER A 650 -25.10 -11.34 -17.02
C SER A 650 -26.59 -11.73 -17.03
N PHE A 651 -27.49 -10.75 -17.12
CA PHE A 651 -28.94 -10.97 -17.24
C PHE A 651 -29.33 -11.70 -18.53
N ASN A 652 -28.72 -11.30 -19.66
CA ASN A 652 -28.94 -11.95 -20.95
C ASN A 652 -28.50 -13.41 -20.93
N LYS A 653 -27.32 -13.70 -20.37
CA LYS A 653 -26.82 -15.08 -20.21
C LYS A 653 -27.69 -15.91 -19.28
N ALA A 654 -28.21 -15.31 -18.21
CA ALA A 654 -29.09 -15.97 -17.26
C ALA A 654 -30.54 -16.12 -17.77
N GLY A 655 -30.90 -15.52 -18.91
CA GLY A 655 -32.24 -15.58 -19.47
C GLY A 655 -33.28 -14.73 -18.73
N ILE A 656 -32.87 -13.82 -17.82
CA ILE A 656 -33.80 -12.94 -17.06
C ILE A 656 -34.59 -12.05 -18.01
N VAL A 657 -33.96 -11.54 -19.07
CA VAL A 657 -34.62 -10.68 -20.07
C VAL A 657 -35.75 -11.40 -20.80
N LYS A 658 -35.71 -12.74 -20.88
CA LYS A 658 -36.79 -13.53 -21.50
C LYS A 658 -38.08 -13.57 -20.68
N ARG A 659 -38.04 -13.16 -19.40
CA ARG A 659 -39.23 -13.07 -18.54
C ARG A 659 -40.09 -11.83 -18.81
N GLY A 660 -39.69 -10.93 -19.71
CA GLY A 660 -40.50 -9.78 -20.12
C GLY A 660 -40.56 -8.63 -19.10
N ILE A 661 -39.61 -8.56 -18.17
CA ILE A 661 -39.54 -7.46 -17.19
C ILE A 661 -39.10 -6.17 -17.89
N PRO A 662 -39.81 -5.04 -17.71
CA PRO A 662 -39.42 -3.77 -18.31
C PRO A 662 -38.13 -3.23 -17.68
N ILE A 663 -37.19 -2.84 -18.55
CA ILE A 663 -35.89 -2.28 -18.17
C ILE A 663 -35.75 -0.87 -18.77
N TYR A 664 -35.58 0.14 -17.93
CA TYR A 664 -35.39 1.53 -18.34
C TYR A 664 -33.96 2.03 -18.08
N ASP A 665 -33.51 3.01 -18.88
CA ASP A 665 -32.18 3.62 -18.71
C ASP A 665 -32.02 4.34 -17.37
N ASN A 666 -33.08 5.05 -16.95
CA ASN A 666 -33.06 5.89 -15.76
C ASN A 666 -34.37 5.78 -14.99
N VAL A 667 -34.28 6.12 -13.70
CA VAL A 667 -35.43 6.09 -12.79
C VAL A 667 -36.53 7.05 -13.26
N GLN A 668 -36.19 8.22 -13.80
CA GLN A 668 -37.17 9.21 -14.25
C GLN A 668 -38.06 8.71 -15.40
N LYS A 669 -37.49 8.03 -16.41
CA LYS A 669 -38.28 7.45 -17.51
C LYS A 669 -39.22 6.36 -16.99
N ALA A 670 -38.75 5.54 -16.05
CA ALA A 670 -39.59 4.53 -15.41
C ALA A 670 -40.76 5.18 -14.66
N ILE A 671 -40.49 6.23 -13.87
CA ILE A 671 -41.54 6.98 -13.16
C ILE A 671 -42.54 7.60 -14.13
N ASN A 672 -42.08 8.30 -15.17
CA ASN A 672 -42.96 8.88 -16.17
C ASN A 672 -43.82 7.81 -16.86
N ALA A 673 -43.25 6.63 -17.15
CA ALA A 673 -43.99 5.53 -17.76
C ALA A 673 -45.07 4.96 -16.82
N VAL A 674 -44.82 4.94 -15.51
CA VAL A 674 -45.79 4.51 -14.50
C VAL A 674 -46.90 5.57 -14.30
N ILE A 675 -46.54 6.86 -14.32
CA ILE A 675 -47.52 7.96 -14.19
C ILE A 675 -48.41 8.06 -15.45
N HIS A 676 -47.85 7.86 -16.64
CA HIS A 676 -48.59 7.89 -17.91
C HIS A 676 -49.15 6.51 -18.32
N PHE A 677 -49.23 5.55 -17.40
CA PHE A 677 -49.70 4.21 -17.70
C PHE A 677 -51.21 4.21 -17.96
N ASP A 678 -51.60 3.99 -19.22
CA ASP A 678 -52.99 3.99 -19.66
C ASP A 678 -53.59 2.58 -19.52
N TYR A 679 -54.58 2.43 -18.64
CA TYR A 679 -55.16 1.16 -18.14
C TYR A 679 -55.69 0.24 -19.25
N ASN A 680 -55.99 0.80 -20.43
CA ASN A 680 -56.70 0.10 -21.51
C ASN A 680 -55.83 -0.80 -22.40
N THR A 681 -54.49 -0.78 -22.27
CA THR A 681 -53.61 -1.47 -23.23
C THR A 681 -52.83 -2.66 -22.70
N HIS A 682 -52.79 -2.90 -21.37
CA HIS A 682 -51.97 -3.96 -20.74
C HIS A 682 -50.53 -4.07 -21.29
N LYS A 683 -49.99 -2.97 -21.82
CA LYS A 683 -48.67 -2.90 -22.42
C LYS A 683 -47.98 -1.65 -21.92
N CYS A 684 -46.88 -1.82 -21.17
CA CYS A 684 -45.83 -0.80 -21.19
C CYS A 684 -45.51 -0.59 -22.67
N ASN A 685 -45.67 0.63 -23.18
CA ASN A 685 -45.42 0.96 -24.57
C ASN A 685 -44.10 0.31 -25.02
N ASP A 686 -44.16 -0.64 -25.97
CA ASP A 686 -43.05 -1.50 -26.42
C ASP A 686 -41.84 -0.69 -26.98
N ASN A 687 -41.97 0.64 -27.05
CA ASN A 687 -41.04 1.57 -27.67
C ASN A 687 -39.99 2.19 -26.72
N ILE A 688 -39.91 1.80 -25.45
CA ILE A 688 -38.81 2.20 -24.54
C ILE A 688 -38.23 1.00 -23.78
N CYS A 689 -38.27 -0.19 -24.38
CA CYS A 689 -37.29 -1.22 -24.08
C CYS A 689 -36.04 -0.86 -24.88
N ILE A 690 -34.89 -0.74 -24.22
CA ILE A 690 -33.60 -0.56 -24.89
C ILE A 690 -33.43 -1.73 -25.87
N LYS A 691 -33.64 -1.49 -27.17
CA LYS A 691 -33.07 -2.36 -28.20
C LYS A 691 -31.56 -2.19 -28.07
N MET A 692 -30.90 -3.25 -27.60
CA MET A 692 -29.45 -3.36 -27.67
C MET A 692 -28.94 -3.19 -29.10
#